data_AF-A0A4P5VZU4-F1
#
_entry.id   AF-A0A4P5VZU4-F1
#
_cell.length_a   1.000
_cell.length_b   1.000
_cell.length_c   1.000
_cell.angle_alpha   90.00
_cell.angle_beta   90.00
_cell.angle_gamma   90.00
#
_symmetry.space_group_name_H-M   'P 1'
#
loop_
_entity.id
_entity.type
_entity.pdbx_description
1 polymer ?
#
loop_
_entity_poly.entity_id
_entity_poly.type
_entity_poly.pdbx_seq_one_letter_code
_entity_poly.pdbx_strand_id
1 'polypeptide(L)'
;MPFATPLLVLAACATPAVQLELEGPNGAAWLDSAGASLPCGSVETTIRTSAWGRDSGFTALSALSPVANADRAEFLRPGITEWWLATAAGFEQGWTLDHAPAGEGDLRLDVLAAGSMVAGDDEVRLRCAGGELRVTGLLAEDATGRRLPARFAPMDGGFRVVVDDAGARYPVVIDPVYSSANTILDVGAGTVAAAGDLDGDGWDDIVVEDSYYVDVFAGQAGGISTAATTSFYLSGIDTIAGAGDTNADGYDDVVVGQSSGCCGEAWVFTGSASGLSSSGDYVVHHAYDIDFGQDVAGVGDVYGSGYSCVLVGSNDTTNTGAAYLYCAGGSSGITYSTWISATFEGEATGDYFAESVAGAGDVNGDGYADMIVGASGYGSSYTGRAYVYEGEVSSLSTTAATTLTGSASDQLGSDVAGAGDVNGDGYDDVIVGGSNSNSAWVFHGSASGVGTTAKSTLSGSGYFGFSVAGAGDVDADGYDDVIVGAFTDSGKAGGAYLYVGSASGVVTTADTSMTGDTAYDYYGWDVAGAGDPNGDGYADVLVAAPGYGGGAGRVYVHDGHEAWVDVDGDGYDTETDCDDADAAISPGAAEKCDAADVDEDCDGVADDDDSAATGTVSRWLDEDGDGYGGTTKVSLCDPGAEHVTNGDDCDDDSSGVHPGAVERCDDYGVDEDCDGLLNDGDPSVTATDTWYRDDDGDGFGGSTSVAACERPSGYDDVSTDCNDADPDVNPAANERCDDGDVDEDCDGTADDADPDARGQSTFYADDDGDGFPGDDTGKYCDAPDGWGDAPTDCDDADANAYPGATEVCDDADVDEDCDGAADDADGTATGQSTWFADADGDEWTDFTTSVDACEPPAGYLAASAEHDCDDGDATVHPEATDTTGDGVDQDCDGSDAAAAPPPSEGAPEETPAAACAAASGAANGWVLAALGLAARRRSRRR
;
A
#
# COMPACT_ATOMS: atom_id res chain seq x y z
N MET A 1 8.17 22.52 -26.00
CA MET A 1 7.07 22.10 -26.94
C MET A 1 7.33 20.65 -27.33
N PRO A 2 6.38 19.84 -27.86
CA PRO A 2 6.77 18.54 -28.41
C PRO A 2 7.69 18.76 -29.61
N PHE A 3 8.96 18.43 -29.44
CA PHE A 3 9.93 18.37 -30.52
C PHE A 3 9.59 17.15 -31.39
N ALA A 4 9.52 17.36 -32.69
CA ALA A 4 9.48 16.29 -33.68
C ALA A 4 10.54 16.65 -34.72
N THR A 5 11.72 16.04 -34.61
CA THR A 5 12.84 16.30 -35.52
C THR A 5 12.51 15.77 -36.92
N PRO A 6 12.86 16.52 -38.00
CA PRO A 6 12.38 16.20 -39.34
C PRO A 6 13.24 15.12 -40.02
N LEU A 7 12.94 13.85 -39.73
CA LEU A 7 13.53 12.64 -40.34
C LEU A 7 13.88 12.82 -41.83
N LEU A 8 15.17 12.81 -42.15
CA LEU A 8 15.67 13.09 -43.49
C LEU A 8 15.88 11.81 -44.32
N VAL A 9 15.51 11.87 -45.61
CA VAL A 9 15.61 10.74 -46.55
C VAL A 9 16.70 11.00 -47.59
N LEU A 10 17.90 10.49 -47.34
CA LEU A 10 19.07 10.73 -48.19
C LEU A 10 19.25 9.67 -49.29
N ALA A 11 18.76 10.00 -50.49
CA ALA A 11 18.93 9.17 -51.68
C ALA A 11 20.34 9.30 -52.28
N ALA A 12 21.29 8.50 -51.79
CA ALA A 12 22.67 8.46 -52.26
C ALA A 12 22.76 8.15 -53.77
N CYS A 13 23.36 9.06 -54.56
CA CYS A 13 23.40 8.99 -56.02
C CYS A 13 24.46 8.00 -56.59
N ALA A 14 24.62 6.83 -55.94
CA ALA A 14 25.58 5.79 -56.32
C ALA A 14 25.20 4.36 -55.90
N THR A 15 24.36 4.19 -54.86
CA THR A 15 24.04 2.89 -54.24
C THR A 15 22.52 2.64 -54.19
N PRO A 16 22.08 1.38 -54.11
CA PRO A 16 20.65 1.03 -54.03
C PRO A 16 20.11 0.93 -52.58
N ALA A 17 20.92 1.26 -51.57
CA ALA A 17 20.49 1.30 -50.18
C ALA A 17 19.69 2.59 -49.91
N VAL A 18 18.61 2.47 -49.15
CA VAL A 18 17.96 3.61 -48.50
C VAL A 18 18.67 3.83 -47.17
N GLN A 19 19.10 5.08 -46.94
CA GLN A 19 19.67 5.54 -45.68
C GLN A 19 18.75 6.63 -45.12
N LEU A 20 18.46 6.55 -43.83
CA LEU A 20 17.69 7.52 -43.06
C LEU A 20 18.58 8.18 -42.01
N GLU A 21 18.22 9.39 -41.62
CA GLU A 21 18.98 10.27 -40.73
C GLU A 21 18.01 10.76 -39.64
N LEU A 22 18.30 10.39 -38.38
CA LEU A 22 17.63 10.87 -37.18
C LEU A 22 18.55 11.86 -36.47
N GLU A 23 18.15 13.12 -36.38
CA GLU A 23 18.87 14.17 -35.66
C GLU A 23 18.52 14.06 -34.17
N GLY A 24 19.51 13.74 -33.32
CA GLY A 24 19.39 13.66 -31.85
C GLY A 24 20.26 14.72 -31.14
N PRO A 25 20.29 14.72 -29.79
CA PRO A 25 21.00 15.75 -29.01
C PRO A 25 22.51 15.75 -29.26
N ASN A 26 23.13 14.56 -29.21
CA ASN A 26 24.57 14.35 -29.29
C ASN A 26 25.04 13.86 -30.68
N GLY A 27 24.32 14.26 -31.74
CA GLY A 27 24.64 14.00 -33.14
C GLY A 27 23.53 13.32 -33.93
N ALA A 28 23.85 12.86 -35.15
CA ALA A 28 22.91 12.21 -36.04
C ALA A 28 23.10 10.68 -36.06
N ALA A 29 22.00 9.93 -35.92
CA ALA A 29 21.96 8.49 -36.11
C ALA A 29 21.62 8.12 -37.57
N TRP A 30 22.37 7.15 -38.12
CA TRP A 30 22.29 6.74 -39.52
C TRP A 30 21.71 5.32 -39.65
N LEU A 31 20.53 5.19 -40.25
CA LEU A 31 19.85 3.90 -40.35
C LEU A 31 19.84 3.38 -41.79
N ASP A 32 20.40 2.19 -41.97
CA ASP A 32 20.60 1.53 -43.27
C ASP A 32 20.37 0.00 -43.14
N SER A 33 20.63 -0.78 -44.19
CA SER A 33 20.47 -2.24 -44.15
C SER A 33 21.35 -3.00 -43.14
N ALA A 34 22.38 -2.38 -42.56
CA ALA A 34 23.26 -2.95 -41.55
C ALA A 34 22.73 -2.78 -40.11
N GLY A 35 21.89 -1.79 -39.84
CA GLY A 35 21.44 -1.42 -38.50
C GLY A 35 21.27 0.10 -38.35
N ALA A 36 21.38 0.59 -37.12
CA ALA A 36 21.56 1.99 -36.80
C ALA A 36 23.03 2.24 -36.42
N SER A 37 23.72 3.16 -37.11
CA SER A 37 24.97 3.73 -36.59
C SER A 37 24.63 4.91 -35.69
N LEU A 38 25.05 4.85 -34.43
CA LEU A 38 24.84 5.87 -33.41
C LEU A 38 26.17 6.57 -33.08
N PRO A 39 26.16 7.86 -32.70
CA PRO A 39 27.31 8.50 -32.05
C PRO A 39 27.74 7.74 -30.79
N CYS A 40 29.04 7.66 -30.54
CA CYS A 40 29.64 7.02 -29.36
C CYS A 40 30.92 7.79 -29.02
N GLY A 41 30.72 8.97 -28.43
CA GLY A 41 31.72 10.04 -28.39
C GLY A 41 32.20 10.43 -29.79
N SER A 42 33.52 10.46 -30.02
CA SER A 42 34.15 10.92 -31.26
C SER A 42 34.07 9.94 -32.46
N VAL A 43 33.37 8.82 -32.32
CA VAL A 43 33.20 7.78 -33.37
C VAL A 43 31.74 7.31 -33.48
N GLU A 44 31.38 6.64 -34.57
CA GLU A 44 30.10 5.91 -34.69
C GLU A 44 30.27 4.43 -34.27
N THR A 45 29.26 3.86 -33.61
CA THR A 45 29.09 2.41 -33.43
C THR A 45 27.81 1.91 -34.09
N THR A 46 27.79 0.69 -34.62
CA THR A 46 26.60 0.12 -35.28
C THR A 46 25.87 -0.86 -34.38
N ILE A 47 24.63 -0.52 -34.04
CA ILE A 47 23.66 -1.32 -33.30
C ILE A 47 22.73 -2.05 -34.27
N ARG A 48 22.40 -3.31 -33.99
CA ARG A 48 21.57 -4.13 -34.89
C ARG A 48 20.80 -5.25 -34.17
N THR A 49 19.47 -5.18 -34.17
CA THR A 49 18.63 -6.34 -33.80
C THR A 49 18.89 -7.52 -34.75
N SER A 50 19.28 -8.65 -34.19
CA SER A 50 19.84 -9.80 -34.93
C SER A 50 18.96 -11.05 -34.87
N ALA A 51 18.17 -11.23 -33.82
CA ALA A 51 17.20 -12.31 -33.64
C ALA A 51 16.15 -11.95 -32.57
N TRP A 52 15.04 -12.69 -32.53
CA TRP A 52 14.02 -12.63 -31.48
C TRP A 52 13.31 -13.97 -31.31
N GLY A 53 12.70 -14.25 -30.15
CA GLY A 53 11.88 -15.44 -29.93
C GLY A 53 11.85 -15.89 -28.47
N ARG A 54 11.75 -17.20 -28.26
CA ARG A 54 11.95 -17.89 -26.97
C ARG A 54 13.02 -18.98 -27.12
N ASP A 55 13.47 -19.54 -26.00
CA ASP A 55 14.59 -20.49 -25.93
C ASP A 55 14.44 -21.71 -26.84
N SER A 56 13.26 -22.31 -26.88
CA SER A 56 12.98 -23.45 -27.77
C SER A 56 12.55 -23.07 -29.20
N GLY A 57 12.54 -21.77 -29.55
CA GLY A 57 11.90 -21.25 -30.76
C GLY A 57 12.50 -19.96 -31.36
N PHE A 58 13.81 -19.78 -31.25
CA PHE A 58 14.49 -18.53 -31.60
C PHE A 58 14.59 -18.24 -33.12
N THR A 59 14.30 -17.01 -33.54
CA THR A 59 14.16 -16.59 -34.96
C THR A 59 15.17 -15.51 -35.35
N ALA A 60 16.17 -15.89 -36.16
CA ALA A 60 17.17 -14.95 -36.70
C ALA A 60 16.57 -13.94 -37.71
N LEU A 61 16.94 -12.68 -37.56
CA LEU A 61 16.47 -11.55 -38.37
C LEU A 61 17.45 -11.20 -39.48
N SER A 62 16.96 -11.10 -40.72
CA SER A 62 17.75 -10.68 -41.87
C SER A 62 17.97 -9.16 -41.90
N ALA A 63 19.06 -8.73 -42.54
CA ALA A 63 19.25 -7.35 -42.99
C ALA A 63 18.05 -6.86 -43.83
N LEU A 64 17.63 -5.61 -43.61
CA LEU A 64 16.46 -4.98 -44.23
C LEU A 64 16.71 -3.47 -44.26
N SER A 65 16.40 -2.75 -45.35
CA SER A 65 16.47 -1.28 -45.34
C SER A 65 15.28 -0.69 -44.58
N PRO A 66 15.48 0.36 -43.76
CA PRO A 66 14.40 0.98 -43.00
C PRO A 66 13.45 1.79 -43.90
N VAL A 67 12.27 2.09 -43.37
CA VAL A 67 11.29 3.00 -43.98
C VAL A 67 10.94 4.13 -43.02
N ALA A 68 10.76 5.35 -43.55
CA ALA A 68 10.36 6.50 -42.76
C ALA A 68 8.84 6.47 -42.49
N ASN A 69 8.45 6.59 -41.22
CA ASN A 69 7.05 6.69 -40.80
C ASN A 69 6.90 7.86 -39.80
N ALA A 70 6.35 8.98 -40.28
CA ALA A 70 6.36 10.25 -39.57
C ALA A 70 7.77 10.71 -39.16
N ASP A 71 8.06 10.68 -37.86
CA ASP A 71 9.29 11.09 -37.17
C ASP A 71 10.26 9.92 -36.93
N ARG A 72 9.80 8.67 -37.02
CA ARG A 72 10.59 7.47 -36.74
C ARG A 72 11.00 6.66 -37.98
N ALA A 73 12.10 5.93 -37.84
CA ALA A 73 12.60 4.97 -38.83
C ALA A 73 12.20 3.53 -38.45
N GLU A 74 11.57 2.77 -39.35
CA GLU A 74 11.02 1.44 -39.06
C GLU A 74 11.67 0.33 -39.90
N PHE A 75 12.02 -0.79 -39.26
CA PHE A 75 12.40 -2.06 -39.88
C PHE A 75 11.23 -3.05 -39.79
N LEU A 76 10.31 -2.97 -40.75
CA LEU A 76 9.08 -3.77 -40.79
C LEU A 76 9.35 -5.26 -41.04
N ARG A 77 9.19 -6.13 -40.03
CA ARG A 77 9.40 -7.57 -40.11
C ARG A 77 8.10 -8.33 -39.77
N PRO A 78 7.90 -9.60 -40.17
CA PRO A 78 6.72 -10.35 -39.80
C PRO A 78 6.68 -10.65 -38.29
N GLY A 79 5.70 -10.11 -37.58
CA GLY A 79 5.47 -10.35 -36.15
C GLY A 79 6.20 -9.39 -35.20
N ILE A 80 7.17 -8.63 -35.69
CA ILE A 80 7.93 -7.64 -34.92
C ILE A 80 8.22 -6.40 -35.79
N THR A 81 7.85 -5.23 -35.30
CA THR A 81 8.25 -3.94 -35.89
C THR A 81 9.28 -3.30 -34.98
N GLU A 82 10.53 -3.38 -35.40
CA GLU A 82 11.64 -2.60 -34.84
C GLU A 82 11.53 -1.16 -35.37
N TRP A 83 11.60 -0.18 -34.48
CA TRP A 83 11.53 1.25 -34.80
C TRP A 83 12.58 2.04 -34.00
N TRP A 84 12.95 3.19 -34.54
CA TRP A 84 13.94 4.09 -33.95
C TRP A 84 13.42 5.53 -34.00
N LEU A 85 13.54 6.24 -32.88
CA LEU A 85 13.14 7.64 -32.73
C LEU A 85 14.28 8.43 -32.05
N ALA A 86 14.46 9.69 -32.43
CA ALA A 86 15.31 10.61 -31.68
C ALA A 86 14.43 11.41 -30.71
N THR A 87 14.79 11.37 -29.43
CA THR A 87 14.13 12.12 -28.36
C THR A 87 15.18 12.93 -27.59
N ALA A 88 14.78 13.62 -26.52
CA ALA A 88 15.69 14.52 -25.82
C ALA A 88 16.78 13.76 -25.04
N ALA A 89 16.46 12.57 -24.50
CA ALA A 89 17.39 11.67 -23.82
C ALA A 89 18.25 10.80 -24.76
N GLY A 90 18.21 11.02 -26.08
CA GLY A 90 19.02 10.29 -27.06
C GLY A 90 18.21 9.58 -28.14
N PHE A 91 18.50 8.29 -28.37
CA PHE A 91 17.86 7.48 -29.41
C PHE A 91 17.08 6.30 -28.81
N GLU A 92 15.76 6.39 -28.81
CA GLU A 92 14.87 5.28 -28.45
C GLU A 92 14.89 4.20 -29.54
N GLN A 93 15.17 2.95 -29.15
CA GLN A 93 14.98 1.77 -29.99
C GLN A 93 13.79 0.98 -29.48
N GLY A 94 12.67 1.05 -30.19
CA GLY A 94 11.49 0.28 -29.83
C GLY A 94 11.27 -0.98 -30.66
N TRP A 95 10.72 -2.01 -30.03
CA TRP A 95 10.19 -3.21 -30.69
C TRP A 95 8.72 -3.39 -30.34
N THR A 96 7.84 -3.25 -31.34
CA THR A 96 6.42 -3.62 -31.21
C THR A 96 6.20 -5.01 -31.77
N LEU A 97 5.91 -5.98 -30.90
CA LEU A 97 5.63 -7.36 -31.28
C LEU A 97 4.11 -7.54 -31.46
N ASP A 98 3.67 -8.10 -32.59
CA ASP A 98 2.24 -8.27 -32.90
C ASP A 98 1.57 -9.41 -32.11
N HIS A 99 2.36 -10.40 -31.70
CA HIS A 99 1.90 -11.64 -31.05
C HIS A 99 3.06 -12.37 -30.36
N ALA A 100 2.73 -13.21 -29.38
CA ALA A 100 3.70 -14.06 -28.70
C ALA A 100 4.48 -14.95 -29.69
N PRO A 101 5.83 -14.98 -29.62
CA PRO A 101 6.63 -15.94 -30.38
C PRO A 101 6.37 -17.37 -29.91
N ALA A 102 6.55 -18.33 -30.82
CA ALA A 102 6.40 -19.74 -30.54
C ALA A 102 7.64 -20.28 -29.79
N GLY A 103 7.40 -21.10 -28.77
CA GLY A 103 8.43 -21.71 -27.92
C GLY A 103 7.96 -21.76 -26.46
N GLU A 104 8.91 -21.99 -25.58
CA GLU A 104 8.82 -22.04 -24.11
C GLU A 104 10.05 -21.29 -23.55
N GLY A 105 9.96 -20.76 -22.32
CA GLY A 105 10.91 -19.78 -21.78
C GLY A 105 10.59 -18.33 -22.19
N ASP A 106 11.37 -17.38 -21.67
CA ASP A 106 11.14 -15.93 -21.79
C ASP A 106 11.07 -15.42 -23.23
N LEU A 107 10.50 -14.22 -23.40
CA LEU A 107 10.69 -13.44 -24.62
C LEU A 107 12.11 -12.86 -24.63
N ARG A 108 12.85 -13.10 -25.71
CA ARG A 108 14.23 -12.64 -25.86
C ARG A 108 14.47 -11.95 -27.21
N LEU A 109 15.31 -10.90 -27.22
CA LEU A 109 15.76 -10.17 -28.41
C LEU A 109 17.29 -10.01 -28.36
N ASP A 110 18.00 -10.45 -29.40
CA ASP A 110 19.48 -10.38 -29.45
C ASP A 110 19.93 -9.17 -30.27
N VAL A 111 20.59 -8.20 -29.63
CA VAL A 111 21.10 -6.96 -30.21
C VAL A 111 22.61 -7.04 -30.36
N LEU A 112 23.12 -6.96 -31.59
CA LEU A 112 24.56 -6.90 -31.86
C LEU A 112 25.06 -5.45 -31.80
N ALA A 113 26.21 -5.24 -31.18
CA ALA A 113 26.87 -3.95 -31.04
C ALA A 113 28.38 -4.06 -31.33
N ALA A 114 29.05 -2.95 -31.63
CA ALA A 114 30.49 -2.93 -31.90
C ALA A 114 31.26 -2.17 -30.81
N GLY A 115 31.89 -2.91 -29.90
CA GLY A 115 32.70 -2.36 -28.81
C GLY A 115 33.28 -3.47 -27.91
N SER A 116 33.88 -3.06 -26.81
CA SER A 116 33.87 -3.85 -25.56
C SER A 116 32.68 -3.40 -24.72
N MET A 117 32.09 -4.26 -23.90
CA MET A 117 30.85 -3.92 -23.20
C MET A 117 30.66 -4.66 -21.89
N VAL A 118 29.84 -4.06 -21.03
CA VAL A 118 29.25 -4.63 -19.82
C VAL A 118 27.74 -4.50 -19.94
N ALA A 119 26.98 -5.44 -19.37
CA ALA A 119 25.53 -5.41 -19.30
C ALA A 119 25.12 -6.00 -17.95
N GLY A 120 24.53 -5.17 -17.09
CA GLY A 120 23.75 -5.63 -15.94
C GLY A 120 22.29 -5.80 -16.36
N ASP A 121 21.37 -5.67 -15.42
CA ASP A 121 19.94 -5.86 -15.67
C ASP A 121 19.26 -4.60 -16.24
N ASP A 122 19.53 -3.40 -15.70
CA ASP A 122 18.92 -2.14 -16.19
C ASP A 122 19.83 -1.24 -17.05
N GLU A 123 21.13 -1.56 -17.19
CA GLU A 123 22.07 -0.84 -18.06
C GLU A 123 22.98 -1.74 -18.93
N VAL A 124 23.23 -1.29 -20.18
CA VAL A 124 24.36 -1.76 -21.03
C VAL A 124 25.34 -0.63 -21.34
N ARG A 125 26.59 -0.75 -20.87
CA ARG A 125 27.69 0.19 -21.19
C ARG A 125 28.50 -0.30 -22.40
N LEU A 126 28.39 0.40 -23.53
CA LEU A 126 29.07 0.09 -24.80
C LEU A 126 30.32 0.97 -24.97
N ARG A 127 31.50 0.45 -24.63
CA ARG A 127 32.80 1.14 -24.78
C ARG A 127 33.31 1.08 -26.22
N CYS A 128 33.32 2.24 -26.87
CA CYS A 128 33.79 2.45 -28.23
C CYS A 128 35.25 2.96 -28.25
N ALA A 129 35.80 3.14 -29.45
CA ALA A 129 37.16 3.64 -29.64
C ALA A 129 37.32 5.17 -29.47
N GLY A 130 36.28 5.88 -29.01
CA GLY A 130 36.24 7.34 -28.89
C GLY A 130 35.23 7.89 -27.88
N GLY A 131 34.71 7.04 -26.98
CA GLY A 131 33.67 7.37 -25.99
C GLY A 131 32.91 6.13 -25.54
N GLU A 132 31.89 6.34 -24.71
CA GLU A 132 30.93 5.32 -24.27
C GLU A 132 29.51 5.67 -24.72
N LEU A 133 28.69 4.64 -24.94
CA LEU A 133 27.26 4.75 -25.21
C LEU A 133 26.52 3.84 -24.21
N ARG A 134 25.64 4.42 -23.41
CA ARG A 134 24.78 3.71 -22.46
C ARG A 134 23.50 3.26 -23.14
N VAL A 135 22.91 2.19 -22.62
CA VAL A 135 21.57 1.73 -22.99
C VAL A 135 20.79 1.52 -21.70
N THR A 136 19.80 2.37 -21.44
CA THR A 136 19.11 2.48 -20.14
C THR A 136 17.60 2.65 -20.35
N GLY A 137 16.84 2.76 -19.25
CA GLY A 137 15.41 3.06 -19.28
C GLY A 137 14.59 1.95 -19.93
N LEU A 138 14.95 0.68 -19.69
CA LEU A 138 14.34 -0.48 -20.32
C LEU A 138 12.88 -0.64 -19.91
N LEU A 139 11.98 -0.10 -20.73
CA LEU A 139 10.54 -0.28 -20.55
C LEU A 139 10.02 -1.43 -21.40
N ALA A 140 9.16 -2.28 -20.82
CA ALA A 140 8.35 -3.24 -21.53
C ALA A 140 6.87 -3.14 -21.08
N GLU A 141 5.94 -2.89 -22.00
CA GLU A 141 4.51 -2.78 -21.73
C GLU A 141 3.63 -3.64 -22.65
N ASP A 142 2.56 -4.21 -22.10
CA ASP A 142 1.53 -4.92 -22.86
C ASP A 142 0.43 -3.98 -23.40
N ALA A 143 -0.45 -4.49 -24.28
CA ALA A 143 -1.54 -3.75 -24.91
C ALA A 143 -2.64 -3.22 -23.96
N THR A 144 -2.48 -3.38 -22.64
CA THR A 144 -3.31 -2.76 -21.60
C THR A 144 -2.60 -1.64 -20.84
N GLY A 145 -1.30 -1.41 -21.07
CA GLY A 145 -0.44 -0.57 -20.25
C GLY A 145 -0.01 -1.27 -18.96
N ARG A 146 0.15 -2.61 -18.98
CA ARG A 146 0.77 -3.36 -17.89
C ARG A 146 2.27 -3.44 -18.17
N ARG A 147 3.10 -2.84 -17.32
CA ARG A 147 4.55 -3.08 -17.30
C ARG A 147 4.85 -4.57 -17.08
N LEU A 148 5.87 -5.06 -17.77
CA LEU A 148 6.37 -6.43 -17.72
C LEU A 148 7.78 -6.40 -17.11
N PRO A 149 8.18 -7.39 -16.29
CA PRO A 149 9.59 -7.55 -15.90
C PRO A 149 10.45 -7.69 -17.16
N ALA A 150 11.51 -6.89 -17.25
CA ALA A 150 12.42 -6.86 -18.36
C ALA A 150 13.82 -6.53 -17.85
N ARG A 151 14.85 -7.12 -18.48
CA ARG A 151 16.26 -6.87 -18.17
C ARG A 151 17.12 -7.00 -19.42
N PHE A 152 18.32 -6.44 -19.39
CA PHE A 152 19.38 -6.79 -20.32
C PHE A 152 20.09 -8.09 -19.89
N ALA A 153 21.00 -8.58 -20.73
CA ALA A 153 21.91 -9.68 -20.41
C ALA A 153 23.11 -9.68 -21.40
N PRO A 154 24.33 -10.04 -20.97
CA PRO A 154 25.49 -10.06 -21.85
C PRO A 154 25.45 -11.16 -22.92
N MET A 155 26.02 -10.89 -24.10
CA MET A 155 26.10 -11.83 -25.23
C MET A 155 27.42 -11.70 -26.01
N ASP A 156 27.83 -12.80 -26.66
CA ASP A 156 28.99 -12.85 -27.56
C ASP A 156 28.86 -11.85 -28.74
N GLY A 157 29.39 -10.63 -28.57
CA GLY A 157 29.34 -9.54 -29.56
C GLY A 157 28.06 -8.68 -29.52
N GLY A 158 27.41 -8.58 -28.37
CA GLY A 158 26.23 -7.76 -28.18
C GLY A 158 25.58 -7.94 -26.81
N PHE A 159 24.33 -7.53 -26.68
CA PHE A 159 23.51 -7.81 -25.51
C PHE A 159 22.19 -8.45 -25.94
N ARG A 160 21.46 -8.98 -24.96
CA ARG A 160 20.11 -9.48 -25.09
C ARG A 160 19.18 -8.61 -24.26
N VAL A 161 17.95 -8.41 -24.74
CA VAL A 161 16.82 -8.00 -23.89
C VAL A 161 16.02 -9.26 -23.56
N VAL A 162 15.74 -9.48 -22.28
CA VAL A 162 14.90 -10.54 -21.73
C VAL A 162 13.62 -9.90 -21.17
N VAL A 163 12.45 -10.50 -21.41
CA VAL A 163 11.17 -10.01 -20.90
C VAL A 163 10.28 -11.18 -20.46
N ASP A 164 9.72 -11.09 -19.25
CA ASP A 164 8.61 -11.95 -18.85
C ASP A 164 7.28 -11.44 -19.45
N ASP A 165 6.81 -12.12 -20.50
CA ASP A 165 5.50 -11.86 -21.09
C ASP A 165 4.38 -12.76 -20.54
N ALA A 166 4.55 -13.38 -19.35
CA ALA A 166 3.55 -14.24 -18.73
C ALA A 166 2.18 -13.55 -18.59
N GLY A 167 1.20 -14.09 -19.32
CA GLY A 167 -0.17 -13.55 -19.39
C GLY A 167 -0.31 -12.20 -20.10
N ALA A 168 0.75 -11.67 -20.72
CA ALA A 168 0.75 -10.38 -21.41
C ALA A 168 -0.21 -10.38 -22.61
N ARG A 169 -0.85 -9.24 -22.85
CA ARG A 169 -1.72 -9.02 -24.01
C ARG A 169 -0.96 -8.33 -25.12
N TYR A 170 -0.84 -9.03 -26.25
CA TYR A 170 -0.18 -8.46 -27.43
C TYR A 170 -1.06 -7.42 -28.16
N PRO A 171 -0.46 -6.41 -28.80
CA PRO A 171 0.98 -6.21 -28.96
C PRO A 171 1.72 -5.84 -27.66
N VAL A 172 2.96 -6.31 -27.55
CA VAL A 172 3.91 -5.88 -26.51
C VAL A 172 4.85 -4.86 -27.14
N VAL A 173 5.18 -3.79 -26.42
CA VAL A 173 6.17 -2.79 -26.78
C VAL A 173 7.32 -2.88 -25.80
N ILE A 174 8.55 -2.77 -26.30
CA ILE A 174 9.79 -2.74 -25.53
C ILE A 174 10.64 -1.61 -26.09
N ASP A 175 11.03 -0.61 -25.30
CA ASP A 175 11.63 0.64 -25.81
C ASP A 175 12.73 1.27 -24.91
N PRO A 176 13.93 0.66 -24.82
CA PRO A 176 15.11 1.29 -24.19
C PRO A 176 15.67 2.49 -24.97
N VAL A 177 16.42 3.34 -24.26
CA VAL A 177 17.05 4.57 -24.75
C VAL A 177 18.56 4.36 -24.90
N TYR A 178 19.15 4.88 -25.98
CA TYR A 178 20.59 4.95 -26.18
C TYR A 178 21.08 6.40 -26.02
N SER A 179 21.84 6.66 -24.95
CA SER A 179 22.49 7.96 -24.66
C SER A 179 24.02 7.82 -24.72
N SER A 180 24.73 8.89 -25.07
CA SER A 180 26.19 8.93 -24.94
C SER A 180 26.55 9.51 -23.58
N ALA A 181 27.32 8.79 -22.75
CA ALA A 181 27.68 9.11 -21.36
C ALA A 181 28.48 10.42 -21.13
N ASN A 182 28.59 11.23 -22.18
CA ASN A 182 29.33 12.47 -22.21
C ASN A 182 28.63 13.42 -23.21
N THR A 183 28.21 14.59 -22.76
CA THR A 183 27.86 15.67 -23.68
C THR A 183 29.10 16.51 -23.98
N ILE A 184 29.48 16.61 -25.27
CA ILE A 184 30.72 17.25 -25.71
C ILE A 184 30.42 18.65 -26.29
N LEU A 185 31.05 19.67 -25.69
CA LEU A 185 30.92 21.06 -26.11
C LEU A 185 32.22 21.52 -26.78
N ASP A 186 32.22 21.56 -28.12
CA ASP A 186 33.34 22.04 -28.96
C ASP A 186 33.44 23.59 -28.96
N VAL A 187 33.65 24.16 -27.77
CA VAL A 187 33.92 25.59 -27.54
C VAL A 187 35.32 25.83 -26.98
N GLY A 188 35.78 27.09 -27.07
CA GLY A 188 36.92 27.54 -26.29
C GLY A 188 36.62 27.40 -24.80
N ALA A 189 37.59 26.91 -24.04
CA ALA A 189 37.43 26.55 -22.64
C ALA A 189 38.72 26.85 -21.87
N GLY A 190 38.69 27.82 -20.95
CA GLY A 190 39.68 28.02 -19.90
C GLY A 190 39.15 27.47 -18.58
N THR A 191 38.11 28.14 -18.06
CA THR A 191 37.34 27.77 -16.85
C THR A 191 35.90 27.36 -17.15
N VAL A 192 35.31 26.57 -16.25
CA VAL A 192 33.94 26.01 -16.33
C VAL A 192 33.25 26.05 -14.96
N ALA A 193 31.93 26.27 -14.92
CA ALA A 193 31.17 26.19 -13.68
C ALA A 193 29.70 25.82 -13.91
N ALA A 194 29.10 25.10 -12.94
CA ALA A 194 27.65 25.15 -12.72
C ALA A 194 27.20 26.60 -12.48
N ALA A 195 25.98 26.91 -12.90
CA ALA A 195 25.42 28.26 -12.81
C ALA A 195 24.07 28.32 -12.06
N GLY A 196 23.44 27.18 -11.78
CA GLY A 196 22.07 27.11 -11.24
C GLY A 196 21.02 27.35 -12.32
N ASP A 197 19.77 27.62 -11.93
CA ASP A 197 18.66 27.86 -12.87
C ASP A 197 18.63 29.34 -13.30
N LEU A 198 19.37 29.68 -14.37
CA LEU A 198 19.46 31.05 -14.89
C LEU A 198 18.22 31.47 -15.69
N ASP A 199 17.42 30.51 -16.17
CA ASP A 199 16.26 30.70 -17.07
C ASP A 199 14.90 30.59 -16.33
N GLY A 200 14.87 29.89 -15.19
CA GLY A 200 13.69 29.60 -14.37
C GLY A 200 12.80 28.50 -14.94
N ASP A 201 13.36 27.53 -15.65
CA ASP A 201 12.62 26.40 -16.23
C ASP A 201 12.86 25.04 -15.54
N GLY A 202 13.78 25.01 -14.56
CA GLY A 202 13.88 23.97 -13.52
C GLY A 202 14.94 22.89 -13.73
N TRP A 203 16.00 23.19 -14.46
CA TRP A 203 17.19 22.33 -14.68
C TRP A 203 18.43 23.22 -14.46
N ASP A 204 19.56 22.64 -14.07
CA ASP A 204 20.79 23.44 -13.89
C ASP A 204 21.41 23.85 -15.23
N ASP A 205 21.85 25.11 -15.34
CA ASP A 205 22.64 25.62 -16.46
C ASP A 205 24.14 25.58 -16.14
N ILE A 206 24.98 25.57 -17.17
CA ILE A 206 26.44 25.73 -17.01
C ILE A 206 26.98 26.92 -17.82
N VAL A 207 28.11 27.45 -17.36
CA VAL A 207 28.87 28.51 -18.04
C VAL A 207 30.31 28.08 -18.36
N VAL A 208 30.80 28.57 -19.50
CA VAL A 208 32.14 28.30 -20.05
C VAL A 208 32.73 29.60 -20.61
N GLU A 209 34.06 29.77 -20.55
CA GLU A 209 34.75 30.93 -21.14
C GLU A 209 35.99 30.57 -21.99
N ASP A 210 36.34 31.42 -22.96
CA ASP A 210 37.52 31.26 -23.86
C ASP A 210 38.56 32.41 -23.77
N SER A 211 38.57 33.14 -22.66
CA SER A 211 39.20 34.43 -22.41
C SER A 211 38.63 35.62 -23.22
N TYR A 212 37.62 35.40 -24.07
CA TYR A 212 36.99 36.43 -24.92
C TYR A 212 35.46 36.38 -24.98
N TYR A 213 34.85 35.24 -24.68
CA TYR A 213 33.41 35.02 -24.61
C TYR A 213 33.05 34.33 -23.30
N VAL A 214 31.83 34.60 -22.83
CA VAL A 214 31.10 33.73 -21.90
C VAL A 214 29.98 33.08 -22.71
N ASP A 215 29.97 31.76 -22.73
CA ASP A 215 28.96 30.93 -23.38
C ASP A 215 28.17 30.17 -22.29
N VAL A 216 26.85 30.32 -22.33
CA VAL A 216 25.89 29.68 -21.41
C VAL A 216 25.23 28.52 -22.15
N PHE A 217 25.22 27.34 -21.56
CA PHE A 217 24.50 26.17 -22.08
C PHE A 217 23.41 25.83 -21.08
N ALA A 218 22.16 25.86 -21.53
CA ALA A 218 21.04 25.59 -20.66
C ALA A 218 20.83 24.07 -20.45
N GLY A 219 20.41 23.71 -19.24
CA GLY A 219 19.89 22.38 -18.92
C GLY A 219 18.59 22.07 -19.67
N GLN A 220 18.21 20.79 -19.69
CA GLN A 220 16.94 20.28 -20.22
C GLN A 220 16.84 18.76 -20.00
N ALA A 221 15.60 18.26 -19.98
CA ALA A 221 15.30 16.82 -19.91
C ALA A 221 16.11 15.96 -20.88
N GLY A 222 17.05 15.17 -20.36
CA GLY A 222 17.88 14.23 -21.13
C GLY A 222 19.23 14.78 -21.60
N GLY A 223 19.72 15.87 -21.01
CA GLY A 223 21.10 16.34 -21.17
C GLY A 223 21.23 17.76 -21.70
N ILE A 224 22.37 18.39 -21.40
CA ILE A 224 22.58 19.82 -21.66
C ILE A 224 22.47 20.20 -23.14
N SER A 225 22.10 21.45 -23.41
CA SER A 225 22.07 21.97 -24.78
C SER A 225 23.46 22.03 -25.43
N THR A 226 23.63 21.43 -26.62
CA THR A 226 24.91 21.36 -27.35
C THR A 226 25.30 22.63 -28.13
N ALA A 227 24.55 23.72 -27.95
CA ALA A 227 24.83 25.02 -28.55
C ALA A 227 24.38 26.14 -27.60
N ALA A 228 25.29 27.07 -27.29
CA ALA A 228 25.08 28.09 -26.28
C ALA A 228 23.78 28.90 -26.49
N THR A 229 22.94 28.95 -25.47
CA THR A 229 21.66 29.68 -25.45
C THR A 229 21.91 31.19 -25.37
N THR A 230 22.90 31.58 -24.58
CA THR A 230 23.44 32.93 -24.48
C THR A 230 24.94 32.92 -24.73
N SER A 231 25.43 33.88 -25.52
CA SER A 231 26.85 34.05 -25.83
C SER A 231 27.15 35.55 -25.92
N PHE A 232 28.14 36.04 -25.18
CA PHE A 232 28.55 37.45 -25.23
C PHE A 232 30.06 37.65 -25.11
N TYR A 233 30.57 38.69 -25.78
CA TYR A 233 31.99 39.02 -25.80
C TYR A 233 32.41 39.86 -24.59
N LEU A 234 33.39 39.38 -23.85
CA LEU A 234 34.00 40.02 -22.69
C LEU A 234 35.51 39.68 -22.68
N SER A 235 36.39 40.68 -22.72
CA SER A 235 37.79 40.45 -23.13
C SER A 235 38.78 40.41 -21.97
N GLY A 236 39.52 39.30 -21.83
CA GLY A 236 40.48 39.10 -20.76
C GLY A 236 39.83 38.55 -19.50
N ILE A 237 38.91 37.61 -19.68
CA ILE A 237 38.39 36.73 -18.61
C ILE A 237 39.54 35.81 -18.17
N ASP A 238 39.61 35.53 -16.87
CA ASP A 238 40.50 34.50 -16.30
C ASP A 238 39.76 33.43 -15.47
N THR A 239 38.49 33.70 -15.09
CA THR A 239 37.69 32.88 -14.16
C THR A 239 36.19 33.20 -14.28
N ILE A 240 35.33 32.22 -14.04
CA ILE A 240 33.86 32.33 -13.94
C ILE A 240 33.33 31.45 -12.81
N ALA A 241 32.22 31.84 -12.20
CA ALA A 241 31.48 30.98 -11.28
C ALA A 241 29.98 31.32 -11.29
N GLY A 242 29.14 30.33 -11.00
CA GLY A 242 27.80 30.59 -10.48
C GLY A 242 27.88 31.45 -9.23
N ALA A 243 27.08 32.52 -9.17
CA ALA A 243 26.98 33.42 -8.03
C ALA A 243 25.77 33.11 -7.13
N GLY A 244 24.87 32.23 -7.58
CA GLY A 244 23.52 32.04 -7.03
C GLY A 244 22.65 33.29 -7.20
N ASP A 245 21.41 33.27 -6.73
CA ASP A 245 20.55 34.46 -6.75
C ASP A 245 21.09 35.58 -5.82
N THR A 246 21.88 36.51 -6.37
CA THR A 246 22.42 37.66 -5.62
C THR A 246 21.38 38.76 -5.43
N ASN A 247 20.19 38.65 -6.04
CA ASN A 247 19.24 39.75 -6.20
C ASN A 247 17.84 39.49 -5.60
N ALA A 248 17.59 38.26 -5.15
CA ALA A 248 16.35 37.73 -4.57
C ALA A 248 15.12 37.89 -5.48
N ASP A 249 15.27 37.60 -6.79
CA ASP A 249 14.14 37.55 -7.73
C ASP A 249 13.78 36.15 -8.27
N GLY A 250 14.55 35.12 -7.90
CA GLY A 250 14.25 33.70 -8.14
C GLY A 250 14.88 33.10 -9.38
N TYR A 251 16.03 33.65 -9.81
CA TYR A 251 16.90 33.16 -10.87
C TYR A 251 18.34 33.24 -10.35
N ASP A 252 19.20 32.30 -10.70
CA ASP A 252 20.60 32.38 -10.31
C ASP A 252 21.38 33.38 -11.19
N ASP A 253 22.44 33.97 -10.63
CA ASP A 253 23.32 34.93 -11.29
C ASP A 253 24.71 34.31 -11.54
N VAL A 254 25.53 34.95 -12.39
CA VAL A 254 26.91 34.51 -12.71
C VAL A 254 27.91 35.63 -12.42
N VAL A 255 29.06 35.29 -11.83
CA VAL A 255 30.20 36.20 -11.65
C VAL A 255 31.34 35.87 -12.63
N VAL A 256 32.00 36.91 -13.16
CA VAL A 256 33.15 36.79 -14.09
C VAL A 256 34.30 37.69 -13.64
N GLY A 257 35.50 37.14 -13.50
CA GLY A 257 36.73 37.86 -13.12
C GLY A 257 37.68 38.13 -14.30
N GLN A 258 38.41 39.25 -14.24
CA GLN A 258 39.32 39.71 -15.30
C GLN A 258 40.60 40.36 -14.74
N SER A 259 41.73 39.66 -14.78
CA SER A 259 43.05 40.15 -14.35
C SER A 259 43.74 41.05 -15.40
N SER A 260 43.11 42.19 -15.67
CA SER A 260 43.74 43.28 -16.43
C SER A 260 44.94 43.83 -15.62
N GLY A 261 46.17 43.40 -15.93
CA GLY A 261 47.43 43.67 -15.19
C GLY A 261 47.93 45.13 -15.08
N CYS A 262 47.02 46.09 -14.99
CA CYS A 262 47.20 47.44 -14.45
C CYS A 262 46.08 47.87 -13.48
N CYS A 263 44.94 47.19 -13.51
CA CYS A 263 43.85 47.11 -12.55
C CYS A 263 42.83 46.08 -13.07
N GLY A 264 42.59 45.01 -12.32
CA GLY A 264 41.61 43.98 -12.67
C GLY A 264 40.16 44.37 -12.34
N GLU A 265 39.21 43.57 -12.84
CA GLU A 265 37.77 43.85 -12.81
C GLU A 265 36.95 42.59 -12.41
N ALA A 266 35.76 42.79 -11.82
CA ALA A 266 34.79 41.71 -11.59
C ALA A 266 33.38 42.19 -11.99
N TRP A 267 32.58 41.29 -12.55
CA TRP A 267 31.29 41.60 -13.15
C TRP A 267 30.24 40.57 -12.72
N VAL A 268 29.03 41.02 -12.38
CA VAL A 268 27.89 40.14 -12.07
C VAL A 268 26.85 40.26 -13.16
N PHE A 269 26.41 39.14 -13.71
CA PHE A 269 25.42 39.03 -14.77
C PHE A 269 24.20 38.32 -14.19
N THR A 270 23.03 38.97 -14.19
CA THR A 270 21.86 38.39 -13.53
C THR A 270 21.10 37.41 -14.40
N GLY A 271 20.50 36.38 -13.79
CA GLY A 271 19.54 35.49 -14.43
C GLY A 271 18.24 36.20 -14.82
N SER A 272 17.37 35.50 -15.57
CA SER A 272 15.99 35.92 -15.84
C SER A 272 15.20 34.85 -16.62
N ALA A 273 13.88 35.01 -16.73
CA ALA A 273 13.00 34.27 -17.67
C ALA A 273 13.26 34.51 -19.18
N SER A 274 14.52 34.65 -19.57
CA SER A 274 15.08 34.77 -20.92
C SER A 274 16.58 34.40 -20.93
N GLY A 275 17.03 33.62 -19.94
CA GLY A 275 18.42 33.34 -19.62
C GLY A 275 19.21 34.54 -19.07
N LEU A 276 20.53 34.31 -18.97
CA LEU A 276 21.52 35.25 -18.42
C LEU A 276 21.56 36.60 -19.15
N SER A 277 21.71 37.68 -18.37
CA SER A 277 21.92 39.03 -18.90
C SER A 277 23.18 39.12 -19.78
N SER A 278 23.03 39.63 -21.01
CA SER A 278 24.18 40.00 -21.88
C SER A 278 24.73 41.41 -21.59
N SER A 279 24.37 42.01 -20.46
CA SER A 279 24.94 43.25 -19.95
C SER A 279 24.99 43.24 -18.42
N GLY A 280 26.08 42.69 -17.87
CA GLY A 280 26.30 42.60 -16.43
C GLY A 280 26.51 43.97 -15.76
N ASP A 281 26.18 44.03 -14.47
CA ASP A 281 26.48 45.15 -13.61
C ASP A 281 27.88 44.96 -12.98
N TYR A 282 28.71 46.00 -13.12
CA TYR A 282 30.12 45.97 -12.78
C TYR A 282 30.35 46.06 -11.26
N VAL A 283 31.35 45.36 -10.70
CA VAL A 283 31.76 45.48 -9.29
C VAL A 283 33.20 46.00 -9.16
N VAL A 284 33.39 47.17 -8.52
CA VAL A 284 34.71 47.86 -8.43
C VAL A 284 35.34 47.75 -7.04
N HIS A 285 36.66 47.51 -6.96
CA HIS A 285 37.48 47.99 -5.85
C HIS A 285 38.43 49.15 -6.25
N HIS A 286 38.90 49.91 -5.25
CA HIS A 286 39.59 51.19 -5.42
C HIS A 286 41.11 51.04 -5.66
N ALA A 287 41.46 50.63 -6.88
CA ALA A 287 42.65 51.08 -7.60
C ALA A 287 43.98 51.15 -6.82
N TYR A 288 44.56 50.00 -6.47
CA TYR A 288 46.02 49.80 -6.45
C TYR A 288 46.46 48.36 -6.75
N ASP A 289 45.56 47.40 -6.58
CA ASP A 289 45.77 45.98 -6.85
C ASP A 289 45.84 45.74 -8.37
N ILE A 290 46.66 44.77 -8.79
CA ILE A 290 46.94 44.54 -10.22
C ILE A 290 46.03 43.48 -10.82
N ASP A 291 45.79 42.42 -10.06
CA ASP A 291 45.15 41.19 -10.54
C ASP A 291 43.87 40.93 -9.69
N PHE A 292 42.96 41.90 -9.64
CA PHE A 292 41.64 41.80 -8.98
C PHE A 292 40.66 41.05 -9.89
N GLY A 293 39.93 40.07 -9.36
CA GLY A 293 39.22 39.11 -10.20
C GLY A 293 40.17 38.15 -10.92
N GLN A 294 41.33 37.86 -10.31
CA GLN A 294 42.15 36.71 -10.70
C GLN A 294 41.38 35.40 -10.48
N ASP A 295 40.57 35.36 -9.41
CA ASP A 295 39.62 34.29 -9.16
C ASP A 295 38.32 34.83 -8.52
N VAL A 296 37.18 34.15 -8.71
CA VAL A 296 35.84 34.55 -8.24
C VAL A 296 34.98 33.35 -7.86
N ALA A 297 34.14 33.51 -6.84
CA ALA A 297 33.15 32.49 -6.46
C ALA A 297 31.82 33.10 -5.99
N GLY A 298 30.71 32.41 -6.29
CA GLY A 298 29.52 32.48 -5.45
C GLY A 298 29.79 31.79 -4.10
N VAL A 299 29.32 32.40 -3.01
CA VAL A 299 29.58 31.91 -1.65
C VAL A 299 28.31 31.88 -0.77
N GLY A 300 27.14 31.76 -1.40
CA GLY A 300 25.84 31.64 -0.72
C GLY A 300 25.48 32.83 0.17
N ASP A 301 24.52 32.64 1.07
CA ASP A 301 24.00 33.69 1.95
C ASP A 301 24.75 33.76 3.30
N VAL A 302 25.98 34.28 3.23
CA VAL A 302 26.93 34.49 4.36
C VAL A 302 26.34 35.25 5.57
N TYR A 303 25.19 35.91 5.41
CA TYR A 303 24.59 36.78 6.42
C TYR A 303 23.16 36.41 6.85
N GLY A 304 22.55 35.35 6.31
CA GLY A 304 21.14 35.00 6.57
C GLY A 304 20.16 36.08 6.09
N SER A 305 20.49 36.71 4.97
CA SER A 305 19.83 37.88 4.37
C SER A 305 18.79 37.53 3.30
N GLY A 306 18.85 36.32 2.74
CA GLY A 306 18.11 35.89 1.56
C GLY A 306 18.71 36.38 0.22
N TYR A 307 20.01 36.66 0.18
CA TYR A 307 20.74 37.08 -1.03
C TYR A 307 22.10 36.37 -1.07
N SER A 308 22.45 35.77 -2.21
CA SER A 308 23.78 35.20 -2.40
C SER A 308 24.87 36.27 -2.47
N CYS A 309 26.04 35.93 -1.94
CA CYS A 309 27.23 36.76 -1.92
C CYS A 309 28.25 36.27 -2.95
N VAL A 310 29.11 37.19 -3.38
CA VAL A 310 30.23 36.95 -4.30
C VAL A 310 31.55 37.27 -3.58
N LEU A 311 32.50 36.35 -3.65
CA LEU A 311 33.86 36.51 -3.17
C LEU A 311 34.82 36.71 -4.35
N VAL A 312 35.69 37.72 -4.27
CA VAL A 312 36.64 38.07 -5.34
C VAL A 312 38.07 38.03 -4.82
N GLY A 313 38.90 37.18 -5.43
CA GLY A 313 40.33 37.09 -5.15
C GLY A 313 41.14 38.21 -5.83
N SER A 314 42.27 38.59 -5.23
CA SER A 314 43.12 39.65 -5.78
C SER A 314 44.57 39.58 -5.32
N ASN A 315 45.50 39.71 -6.27
CA ASN A 315 46.92 39.91 -5.97
C ASN A 315 47.38 41.38 -6.10
N ASP A 316 48.19 41.79 -5.12
CA ASP A 316 48.91 43.07 -5.11
C ASP A 316 50.29 42.93 -5.77
N THR A 317 50.99 44.05 -6.01
CA THR A 317 52.35 44.07 -6.60
C THR A 317 53.45 43.37 -5.78
N THR A 318 53.11 42.77 -4.63
CA THR A 318 53.99 41.99 -3.77
C THR A 318 53.52 40.55 -3.54
N ASN A 319 52.41 40.13 -4.17
CA ASN A 319 51.79 38.82 -4.02
C ASN A 319 51.52 38.49 -2.54
N THR A 320 51.11 39.51 -1.76
CA THR A 320 50.62 39.32 -0.39
C THR A 320 49.20 38.76 -0.45
N GLY A 321 48.37 39.33 -1.32
CA GLY A 321 47.02 38.84 -1.61
C GLY A 321 45.92 39.38 -0.70
N ALA A 322 44.70 39.48 -1.23
CA ALA A 322 43.50 39.86 -0.50
C ALA A 322 42.23 39.27 -1.16
N ALA A 323 41.22 38.96 -0.35
CA ALA A 323 39.89 38.56 -0.81
C ALA A 323 38.83 39.59 -0.39
N TYR A 324 37.86 39.82 -1.26
CA TYR A 324 36.83 40.85 -1.12
C TYR A 324 35.42 40.25 -1.23
N LEU A 325 34.66 40.30 -0.14
CA LEU A 325 33.28 39.82 -0.10
C LEU A 325 32.30 40.94 -0.49
N TYR A 326 31.39 40.66 -1.41
CA TYR A 326 30.29 41.52 -1.81
C TYR A 326 28.96 40.79 -1.61
N CYS A 327 28.01 41.43 -0.93
CA CYS A 327 26.65 40.90 -0.74
C CYS A 327 25.64 41.99 -1.08
N ALA A 328 24.46 41.61 -1.59
CA ALA A 328 23.43 42.59 -1.92
C ALA A 328 22.80 43.23 -0.68
N GLY A 329 22.35 44.48 -0.83
CA GLY A 329 21.67 45.25 0.21
C GLY A 329 20.13 45.28 0.05
N GLY A 330 19.58 44.41 -0.79
CA GLY A 330 18.18 44.42 -1.23
C GLY A 330 18.04 44.08 -2.72
N SER A 331 16.78 44.02 -3.20
CA SER A 331 16.37 43.57 -4.55
C SER A 331 16.81 44.50 -5.71
N SER A 332 18.11 44.66 -5.88
CA SER A 332 18.78 45.25 -7.04
C SER A 332 20.16 44.61 -7.24
N GLY A 333 20.41 43.45 -6.62
CA GLY A 333 21.64 42.67 -6.74
C GLY A 333 22.90 43.35 -6.22
N ILE A 334 24.03 42.78 -6.60
CA ILE A 334 25.34 43.41 -6.48
C ILE A 334 25.51 44.37 -7.68
N THR A 335 25.90 45.62 -7.41
CA THR A 335 26.01 46.68 -8.43
C THR A 335 27.30 47.47 -8.28
N TYR A 336 27.60 48.34 -9.26
CA TYR A 336 28.71 49.31 -9.20
C TYR A 336 28.65 50.26 -7.98
N SER A 337 27.53 50.30 -7.27
CA SER A 337 27.30 51.12 -6.08
C SER A 337 27.28 50.34 -4.76
N THR A 338 27.36 48.99 -4.84
CA THR A 338 27.55 48.11 -3.69
C THR A 338 28.94 48.33 -3.09
N TRP A 339 29.02 48.29 -1.77
CA TRP A 339 30.27 48.42 -1.03
C TRP A 339 30.74 47.03 -0.60
N ILE A 340 32.05 46.85 -0.48
CA ILE A 340 32.63 45.64 0.11
C ILE A 340 32.01 45.39 1.49
N SER A 341 31.50 44.18 1.70
CA SER A 341 30.95 43.69 2.96
C SER A 341 32.09 43.35 3.95
N ALA A 342 33.11 42.62 3.48
CA ALA A 342 34.27 42.23 4.25
C ALA A 342 35.55 42.15 3.39
N THR A 343 36.71 42.31 4.03
CA THR A 343 38.02 42.19 3.37
C THR A 343 38.94 41.32 4.22
N PHE A 344 39.58 40.34 3.57
CA PHE A 344 40.53 39.43 4.18
C PHE A 344 41.92 39.73 3.59
N GLU A 345 42.94 39.92 4.42
CA GLU A 345 44.30 40.30 4.01
C GLU A 345 45.27 39.14 4.25
N GLY A 346 46.15 38.83 3.28
CA GLY A 346 47.17 37.79 3.42
C GLY A 346 48.27 38.10 4.46
N GLU A 347 48.89 37.07 5.03
CA GLU A 347 49.87 37.23 6.12
C GLU A 347 51.18 37.91 5.69
N ALA A 348 51.73 37.57 4.51
CA ALA A 348 53.01 38.08 4.03
C ALA A 348 53.16 38.14 2.50
N THR A 349 54.05 39.05 2.07
CA THR A 349 54.58 39.16 0.71
C THR A 349 55.09 37.83 0.16
N GLY A 350 54.43 37.32 -0.87
CA GLY A 350 54.74 36.06 -1.55
C GLY A 350 53.95 34.85 -1.05
N ASP A 351 52.91 35.05 -0.23
CA ASP A 351 52.02 33.96 0.21
C ASP A 351 50.91 33.63 -0.83
N TYR A 352 50.64 34.52 -1.79
CA TYR A 352 49.59 34.35 -2.82
C TYR A 352 48.19 34.09 -2.23
N PHE A 353 47.81 34.81 -1.17
CA PHE A 353 46.49 34.70 -0.57
C PHE A 353 45.39 35.11 -1.56
N ALA A 354 44.32 34.32 -1.66
CA ALA A 354 43.27 34.48 -2.67
C ALA A 354 43.77 34.36 -4.12
N GLU A 355 44.72 33.44 -4.34
CA GLU A 355 45.05 32.86 -5.65
C GLU A 355 43.94 31.92 -6.17
N SER A 356 43.18 31.31 -5.24
CA SER A 356 41.91 30.61 -5.47
C SER A 356 40.97 30.88 -4.27
N VAL A 357 39.67 31.00 -4.51
CA VAL A 357 38.60 31.30 -3.54
C VAL A 357 37.34 30.50 -3.84
N ALA A 358 36.64 30.01 -2.81
CA ALA A 358 35.39 29.29 -2.99
C ALA A 358 34.41 29.47 -1.83
N GLY A 359 33.13 29.15 -2.08
CA GLY A 359 32.19 28.81 -1.03
C GLY A 359 32.64 27.50 -0.37
N ALA A 360 32.48 27.39 0.94
CA ALA A 360 32.81 26.19 1.71
C ALA A 360 31.58 25.36 2.09
N GLY A 361 30.36 25.85 1.78
CA GLY A 361 29.12 25.32 2.35
C GLY A 361 28.85 25.86 3.77
N ASP A 362 27.89 25.30 4.50
CA ASP A 362 27.70 25.50 5.94
C ASP A 362 28.54 24.47 6.71
N VAL A 363 29.84 24.75 6.88
CA VAL A 363 30.78 23.80 7.50
C VAL A 363 30.61 23.68 9.02
N ASN A 364 29.70 24.47 9.58
CA ASN A 364 29.51 24.64 11.02
C ASN A 364 28.07 24.32 11.52
N GLY A 365 27.10 24.23 10.61
CA GLY A 365 25.72 23.81 10.83
C GLY A 365 24.83 24.86 11.50
N ASP A 366 25.10 26.17 11.27
CA ASP A 366 24.31 27.27 11.86
C ASP A 366 23.33 27.97 10.90
N GLY A 367 23.37 27.60 9.62
CA GLY A 367 22.47 28.08 8.57
C GLY A 367 22.98 29.30 7.79
N TYR A 368 24.29 29.59 7.84
CA TYR A 368 24.95 30.60 7.02
C TYR A 368 26.04 29.95 6.16
N ALA A 369 26.27 30.51 4.97
CA ALA A 369 27.30 29.99 4.07
C ALA A 369 28.70 30.49 4.47
N ASP A 370 29.65 29.56 4.53
CA ASP A 370 31.04 29.77 4.89
C ASP A 370 31.93 29.89 3.64
N MET A 371 33.16 30.39 3.81
CA MET A 371 34.10 30.64 2.70
C MET A 371 35.47 29.99 2.95
N ILE A 372 36.11 29.53 1.87
CA ILE A 372 37.49 29.04 1.89
C ILE A 372 38.38 29.85 0.92
N VAL A 373 39.61 30.15 1.35
CA VAL A 373 40.58 30.96 0.60
C VAL A 373 41.96 30.28 0.57
N GLY A 374 42.49 30.05 -0.64
CA GLY A 374 43.82 29.48 -0.88
C GLY A 374 44.98 30.46 -0.67
N ALA A 375 46.16 29.92 -0.41
CA ALA A 375 47.43 30.65 -0.30
C ALA A 375 48.64 29.71 -0.55
N SER A 376 48.76 29.21 -1.78
CA SER A 376 49.75 28.19 -2.16
C SER A 376 51.20 28.60 -1.88
N GLY A 377 51.47 29.91 -1.93
CA GLY A 377 52.77 30.52 -1.69
C GLY A 377 53.24 30.41 -0.24
N TYR A 378 52.33 30.22 0.72
CA TYR A 378 52.61 30.42 2.14
C TYR A 378 53.85 29.67 2.63
N GLY A 379 54.75 30.43 3.26
CA GLY A 379 55.96 29.93 3.92
C GLY A 379 57.12 29.62 2.96
N SER A 380 58.35 29.81 3.45
CA SER A 380 59.59 29.87 2.63
C SER A 380 60.02 28.58 1.88
N SER A 381 59.17 27.57 1.84
CA SER A 381 59.34 26.31 1.11
C SER A 381 58.11 25.92 0.29
N TYR A 382 57.18 26.85 0.08
CA TYR A 382 55.86 26.61 -0.53
C TYR A 382 55.09 25.53 0.26
N THR A 383 54.89 25.79 1.55
CA THR A 383 54.09 24.92 2.41
C THR A 383 52.60 24.98 2.04
N GLY A 384 52.13 26.15 1.64
CA GLY A 384 50.74 26.37 1.30
C GLY A 384 49.80 26.38 2.50
N ARG A 385 48.68 27.07 2.35
CA ARG A 385 47.58 27.15 3.31
C ARG A 385 46.23 27.28 2.62
N ALA A 386 45.19 26.88 3.33
CA ALA A 386 43.83 27.33 3.10
C ALA A 386 43.24 27.90 4.40
N TYR A 387 42.41 28.93 4.29
CA TYR A 387 41.82 29.65 5.41
C TYR A 387 40.30 29.56 5.30
N VAL A 388 39.64 29.08 6.36
CA VAL A 388 38.17 28.96 6.43
C VAL A 388 37.61 30.10 7.26
N TYR A 389 36.60 30.79 6.72
CA TYR A 389 35.92 31.93 7.34
C TYR A 389 34.43 31.58 7.48
N GLU A 390 34.01 31.37 8.72
CA GLU A 390 32.62 31.10 9.08
C GLU A 390 31.74 32.36 8.89
N GLY A 391 30.56 32.20 8.30
CA GLY A 391 29.50 33.18 8.19
C GLY A 391 28.93 33.57 9.56
N GLU A 392 28.24 34.70 9.64
CA GLU A 392 27.55 35.09 10.87
C GLU A 392 26.51 36.19 10.63
N VAL A 393 25.53 36.30 11.53
CA VAL A 393 24.57 37.40 11.53
C VAL A 393 25.26 38.76 11.75
N SER A 394 25.46 39.46 10.63
CA SER A 394 25.73 40.91 10.50
C SER A 394 27.11 41.48 10.86
N SER A 395 28.11 40.70 11.28
CA SER A 395 29.42 41.26 11.69
C SER A 395 30.69 40.43 11.41
N LEU A 396 30.68 39.67 10.31
CA LEU A 396 31.74 38.75 9.85
C LEU A 396 33.17 39.00 10.38
N SER A 397 33.70 38.01 11.08
CA SER A 397 35.11 37.89 11.44
C SER A 397 36.02 37.85 10.22
N THR A 398 36.82 38.90 10.00
CA THR A 398 37.92 38.88 9.01
C THR A 398 39.17 38.13 9.50
N THR A 399 39.06 37.37 10.59
CA THR A 399 40.07 36.40 11.06
C THR A 399 39.51 34.99 10.84
N ALA A 400 40.25 34.16 10.12
CA ALA A 400 39.85 32.78 9.82
C ALA A 400 39.58 31.98 11.11
N ALA A 401 38.52 31.18 11.10
CA ALA A 401 38.19 30.28 12.18
C ALA A 401 39.16 29.09 12.22
N THR A 402 39.35 28.46 11.05
CA THR A 402 40.33 27.39 10.82
C THR A 402 41.39 27.81 9.81
N THR A 403 42.62 27.32 10.00
CA THR A 403 43.72 27.47 9.03
C THR A 403 44.39 26.14 8.79
N LEU A 404 44.20 25.61 7.59
CA LEU A 404 44.81 24.39 7.07
C LEU A 404 46.22 24.75 6.57
N THR A 405 47.23 23.92 6.81
CA THR A 405 48.64 24.22 6.45
C THR A 405 49.35 22.96 5.98
N GLY A 406 49.94 23.00 4.78
CA GLY A 406 50.59 21.86 4.16
C GLY A 406 52.00 21.56 4.70
N SER A 407 52.57 20.45 4.24
CA SER A 407 53.98 20.10 4.40
C SER A 407 54.86 20.82 3.37
N ALA A 408 56.18 20.70 3.51
CA ALA A 408 57.11 21.52 2.73
C ALA A 408 57.13 21.13 1.25
N SER A 409 56.72 22.08 0.40
CA SER A 409 56.55 21.95 -1.07
C SER A 409 55.27 21.22 -1.49
N ASP A 410 54.26 21.19 -0.63
CA ASP A 410 52.93 20.69 -0.95
C ASP A 410 52.16 21.64 -1.88
N GLN A 411 52.35 22.96 -1.70
CA GLN A 411 51.50 24.02 -2.28
C GLN A 411 50.00 23.81 -1.95
N LEU A 412 49.69 23.38 -0.72
CA LEU A 412 48.32 23.25 -0.22
C LEU A 412 47.56 24.59 -0.39
N GLY A 413 46.37 24.54 -0.95
CA GLY A 413 45.62 25.75 -1.33
C GLY A 413 46.21 26.44 -2.56
N SER A 414 46.75 25.65 -3.51
CA SER A 414 46.84 26.08 -4.93
C SER A 414 45.47 26.10 -5.59
N ASP A 415 44.53 25.32 -5.06
CA ASP A 415 43.11 25.43 -5.34
C ASP A 415 42.29 24.99 -4.10
N VAL A 416 41.05 25.46 -3.97
CA VAL A 416 40.14 25.20 -2.84
C VAL A 416 38.68 25.14 -3.31
N ALA A 417 37.90 24.21 -2.75
CA ALA A 417 36.45 24.16 -2.95
C ALA A 417 35.73 23.63 -1.70
N GLY A 418 34.43 23.93 -1.58
CA GLY A 418 33.51 23.10 -0.83
C GLY A 418 33.41 21.71 -1.48
N ALA A 419 33.15 20.70 -0.66
CA ALA A 419 33.05 19.30 -1.08
C ALA A 419 31.63 18.72 -0.92
N GLY A 420 30.70 19.45 -0.27
CA GLY A 420 29.39 18.92 0.15
C GLY A 420 29.49 18.08 1.44
N ASP A 421 28.42 17.42 1.86
CA ASP A 421 28.40 16.53 3.03
C ASP A 421 28.85 15.12 2.63
N VAL A 422 30.14 14.97 2.30
CA VAL A 422 30.77 13.74 1.81
C VAL A 422 30.72 12.55 2.79
N ASN A 423 30.11 12.73 3.97
CA ASN A 423 29.91 11.69 4.95
C ASN A 423 28.55 11.66 5.67
N GLY A 424 27.58 12.48 5.23
CA GLY A 424 26.20 12.45 5.68
C GLY A 424 26.01 12.72 7.17
N ASP A 425 26.85 13.56 7.79
CA ASP A 425 26.69 13.95 9.21
C ASP A 425 26.07 15.33 9.46
N GLY A 426 25.73 16.05 8.39
CA GLY A 426 24.90 17.25 8.35
C GLY A 426 25.68 18.56 8.40
N TYR A 427 26.92 18.57 7.91
CA TYR A 427 27.82 19.73 7.84
C TYR A 427 28.64 19.62 6.55
N ASP A 428 28.84 20.73 5.85
CA ASP A 428 29.57 20.68 4.59
C ASP A 428 31.10 20.53 4.82
N ASP A 429 31.75 19.80 3.91
CA ASP A 429 33.19 19.55 3.91
C ASP A 429 33.94 20.49 2.95
N VAL A 430 35.28 20.51 3.06
CA VAL A 430 36.14 21.23 2.11
C VAL A 430 37.23 20.34 1.52
N ILE A 431 37.46 20.49 0.21
CA ILE A 431 38.57 19.88 -0.52
C ILE A 431 39.62 20.94 -0.89
N VAL A 432 40.90 20.57 -0.74
CA VAL A 432 42.03 21.48 -0.96
C VAL A 432 43.08 20.83 -1.86
N GLY A 433 43.43 21.50 -2.96
CA GLY A 433 44.45 21.08 -3.91
C GLY A 433 45.88 21.31 -3.41
N GLY A 434 46.78 20.41 -3.80
CA GLY A 434 48.22 20.41 -3.50
C GLY A 434 49.05 20.05 -4.74
N SER A 435 48.84 20.81 -5.82
CA SER A 435 49.32 20.52 -7.19
C SER A 435 50.77 20.04 -7.30
N ASN A 436 51.72 20.64 -6.57
CA ASN A 436 53.14 20.24 -6.64
C ASN A 436 53.46 18.97 -5.83
N SER A 437 52.66 18.63 -4.81
CA SER A 437 52.72 17.29 -4.19
C SER A 437 52.05 16.20 -5.05
N ASN A 438 51.17 16.57 -5.99
CA ASN A 438 50.25 15.68 -6.72
C ASN A 438 49.21 15.05 -5.77
N SER A 439 48.62 15.87 -4.89
CA SER A 439 47.67 15.44 -3.84
C SER A 439 46.48 16.40 -3.74
N ALA A 440 45.37 15.89 -3.21
CA ALA A 440 44.26 16.69 -2.70
C ALA A 440 43.85 16.16 -1.30
N TRP A 441 43.32 17.02 -0.45
CA TRP A 441 42.94 16.68 0.92
C TRP A 441 41.51 17.11 1.21
N VAL A 442 40.72 16.19 1.78
CA VAL A 442 39.35 16.46 2.25
C VAL A 442 39.38 16.62 3.76
N PHE A 443 38.79 17.71 4.27
CA PHE A 443 38.76 18.07 5.68
C PHE A 443 37.32 18.27 6.13
N HIS A 444 36.88 17.45 7.08
CA HIS A 444 35.46 17.46 7.39
C HIS A 444 35.02 18.66 8.22
N GLY A 445 33.80 19.12 7.95
CA GLY A 445 33.01 20.03 8.77
C GLY A 445 32.68 19.45 10.16
N SER A 446 31.99 20.25 10.97
CA SER A 446 31.36 19.82 12.23
C SER A 446 30.68 21.01 12.92
N ALA A 447 29.91 20.78 13.99
CA ALA A 447 29.46 21.80 14.95
C ALA A 447 30.58 22.55 15.73
N SER A 448 31.79 22.63 15.18
CA SER A 448 32.92 23.45 15.60
C SER A 448 33.79 23.90 14.41
N GLY A 449 33.22 23.92 13.19
CA GLY A 449 33.89 24.22 11.93
C GLY A 449 34.80 23.08 11.43
N VAL A 450 35.50 23.34 10.32
CA VAL A 450 36.42 22.40 9.69
C VAL A 450 37.59 22.02 10.62
N GLY A 451 37.86 20.71 10.72
CA GLY A 451 38.99 20.17 11.48
C GLY A 451 40.36 20.35 10.82
N THR A 452 41.39 20.74 11.59
CA THR A 452 42.77 20.96 11.07
C THR A 452 43.55 19.66 10.76
N THR A 453 42.91 18.61 10.28
CA THR A 453 43.54 17.33 9.92
C THR A 453 42.69 16.64 8.86
N ALA A 454 43.28 16.43 7.68
CA ALA A 454 42.62 15.77 6.56
C ALA A 454 42.15 14.37 6.96
N LYS A 455 40.97 14.00 6.48
CA LYS A 455 40.32 12.72 6.75
C LYS A 455 40.65 11.74 5.62
N SER A 456 40.34 12.14 4.38
CA SER A 456 40.84 11.51 3.17
C SER A 456 42.01 12.30 2.56
N THR A 457 42.92 11.58 1.89
CA THR A 457 44.08 12.15 1.19
C THR A 457 44.21 11.44 -0.15
N LEU A 458 43.82 12.15 -1.20
CA LEU A 458 43.84 11.68 -2.57
C LEU A 458 45.21 11.98 -3.18
N SER A 459 45.71 11.15 -4.09
CA SER A 459 47.06 11.32 -4.66
C SER A 459 47.20 10.66 -6.03
N GLY A 460 47.88 11.33 -6.94
CA GLY A 460 48.07 10.86 -8.32
C GLY A 460 49.39 11.34 -8.94
N SER A 461 49.34 11.72 -10.22
CA SER A 461 50.47 12.29 -10.95
C SER A 461 50.01 13.39 -11.92
N GLY A 462 50.96 14.06 -12.57
CA GLY A 462 50.63 15.03 -13.63
C GLY A 462 50.14 16.40 -13.15
N TYR A 463 50.48 16.81 -11.92
CA TYR A 463 49.82 17.88 -11.15
C TYR A 463 48.38 17.51 -10.75
N PHE A 464 48.18 16.31 -10.23
CA PHE A 464 46.94 15.94 -9.53
C PHE A 464 46.66 16.91 -8.37
N GLY A 465 45.41 17.37 -8.23
CA GLY A 465 45.07 18.46 -7.31
C GLY A 465 45.57 19.82 -7.81
N PHE A 466 45.57 20.02 -9.13
CA PHE A 466 45.72 21.34 -9.76
C PHE A 466 44.40 22.11 -9.71
N SER A 467 43.30 21.44 -10.02
CA SER A 467 41.91 21.86 -9.77
C SER A 467 41.18 20.80 -8.94
N VAL A 468 40.28 21.23 -8.06
CA VAL A 468 39.45 20.38 -7.19
C VAL A 468 38.04 20.95 -7.06
N ALA A 469 37.03 20.10 -7.03
CA ALA A 469 35.65 20.51 -6.74
C ALA A 469 34.89 19.42 -5.98
N GLY A 470 33.89 19.81 -5.21
CA GLY A 470 32.72 18.95 -4.98
C GLY A 470 32.03 18.68 -6.31
N ALA A 471 31.62 17.44 -6.52
CA ALA A 471 30.86 17.02 -7.70
C ALA A 471 29.34 17.09 -7.47
N GLY A 472 28.91 17.04 -6.20
CA GLY A 472 27.56 16.67 -5.81
C GLY A 472 27.46 15.17 -5.58
N ASP A 473 26.28 14.68 -5.21
CA ASP A 473 25.91 13.26 -5.13
C ASP A 473 25.72 12.70 -6.56
N VAL A 474 26.77 12.09 -7.15
CA VAL A 474 26.78 11.64 -8.56
C VAL A 474 26.20 10.25 -8.75
N ASP A 475 26.02 9.49 -7.67
CA ASP A 475 25.53 8.12 -7.66
C ASP A 475 24.23 7.91 -6.88
N ALA A 476 23.67 8.97 -6.30
CA ALA A 476 22.43 9.02 -5.53
C ALA A 476 22.45 8.19 -4.24
N ASP A 477 23.62 7.82 -3.71
CA ASP A 477 23.74 7.06 -2.46
C ASP A 477 23.44 7.91 -1.20
N GLY A 478 23.49 9.24 -1.33
CA GLY A 478 23.20 10.22 -0.29
C GLY A 478 24.42 10.83 0.40
N TYR A 479 25.62 10.66 -0.14
CA TYR A 479 26.84 11.40 0.25
C TYR A 479 27.36 12.23 -0.94
N ASP A 480 27.86 13.45 -0.69
CA ASP A 480 28.47 14.25 -1.78
C ASP A 480 29.86 13.70 -2.21
N ASP A 481 30.17 13.83 -3.50
CA ASP A 481 31.41 13.33 -4.11
C ASP A 481 32.41 14.45 -4.43
N VAL A 482 33.64 14.06 -4.80
CA VAL A 482 34.69 15.00 -5.21
C VAL A 482 35.39 14.62 -6.50
N ILE A 483 35.66 15.62 -7.34
CA ILE A 483 36.42 15.49 -8.59
C ILE A 483 37.76 16.24 -8.51
N VAL A 484 38.82 15.63 -9.04
CA VAL A 484 40.19 16.16 -9.00
C VAL A 484 40.85 16.18 -10.39
N GLY A 485 41.31 17.35 -10.82
CA GLY A 485 42.01 17.58 -12.08
C GLY A 485 43.52 17.30 -12.03
N ALA A 486 44.07 16.83 -13.16
CA ALA A 486 45.48 16.46 -13.34
C ALA A 486 45.98 16.74 -14.79
N PHE A 487 45.88 18.00 -15.23
CA PHE A 487 46.07 18.44 -16.62
C PHE A 487 47.34 17.99 -17.37
N THR A 488 48.40 17.51 -16.72
CA THR A 488 49.59 16.97 -17.42
C THR A 488 49.77 15.45 -17.36
N ASP A 489 48.83 14.72 -16.77
CA ASP A 489 48.90 13.25 -16.70
C ASP A 489 48.71 12.58 -18.07
N SER A 490 48.86 11.26 -18.13
CA SER A 490 48.78 10.43 -19.35
C SER A 490 49.61 10.97 -20.52
N GLY A 491 50.75 11.63 -20.21
CA GLY A 491 51.65 12.23 -21.20
C GLY A 491 51.21 13.59 -21.72
N LYS A 492 50.46 14.36 -20.91
CA LYS A 492 49.75 15.60 -21.25
C LYS A 492 48.48 15.42 -22.06
N ALA A 493 47.92 14.22 -22.11
CA ALA A 493 46.48 14.11 -22.38
C ALA A 493 45.72 14.89 -21.29
N GLY A 494 46.19 14.77 -20.05
CA GLY A 494 45.49 15.24 -18.88
C GLY A 494 44.46 14.22 -18.42
N GLY A 495 44.11 14.26 -17.14
CA GLY A 495 43.15 13.36 -16.51
C GLY A 495 42.29 14.08 -15.48
N ALA A 496 41.12 13.53 -15.20
CA ALA A 496 40.26 13.90 -14.09
C ALA A 496 39.81 12.62 -13.38
N TYR A 497 39.62 12.69 -12.07
CA TYR A 497 39.35 11.52 -11.23
C TYR A 497 38.20 11.85 -10.28
N LEU A 498 37.14 11.06 -10.38
CA LEU A 498 35.97 11.12 -9.52
C LEU A 498 36.14 10.15 -8.34
N TYR A 499 35.82 10.59 -7.14
CA TYR A 499 35.94 9.82 -5.90
C TYR A 499 34.65 9.96 -5.10
N VAL A 500 33.96 8.84 -4.90
CA VAL A 500 32.65 8.84 -4.24
C VAL A 500 32.74 9.07 -2.73
N GLY A 501 31.66 9.59 -2.14
CA GLY A 501 31.45 9.76 -0.72
C GLY A 501 31.37 8.44 0.05
N SER A 502 31.07 8.51 1.35
CA SER A 502 30.55 7.39 2.16
C SER A 502 30.32 7.85 3.59
N ALA A 503 29.61 7.07 4.42
CA ALA A 503 29.56 7.25 5.88
C ALA A 503 30.94 7.29 6.61
N SER A 504 32.06 7.05 5.92
CA SER A 504 33.43 7.22 6.44
C SER A 504 34.17 8.45 5.87
N GLY A 505 33.56 9.21 4.98
CA GLY A 505 34.18 10.19 4.08
C GLY A 505 34.66 9.57 2.77
N VAL A 506 35.04 10.45 1.82
CA VAL A 506 35.45 10.10 0.45
C VAL A 506 36.34 8.85 0.35
N VAL A 507 35.89 7.89 -0.47
CA VAL A 507 36.60 6.66 -0.82
C VAL A 507 37.90 7.00 -1.57
N THR A 508 39.06 6.56 -1.06
CA THR A 508 40.36 6.99 -1.61
C THR A 508 40.79 6.28 -2.91
N THR A 509 39.95 5.38 -3.43
CA THR A 509 40.07 4.82 -4.79
C THR A 509 39.15 5.64 -5.68
N ALA A 510 39.63 6.10 -6.84
CA ALA A 510 38.75 6.74 -7.81
C ALA A 510 37.83 5.68 -8.41
N ASP A 511 36.52 5.92 -8.42
CA ASP A 511 35.58 5.13 -9.23
C ASP A 511 35.93 5.34 -10.70
N THR A 512 35.65 6.55 -11.20
CA THR A 512 35.80 6.89 -12.60
C THR A 512 37.06 7.72 -12.84
N SER A 513 37.97 7.15 -13.64
CA SER A 513 39.19 7.83 -14.10
C SER A 513 39.08 8.19 -15.58
N MET A 514 39.11 9.48 -15.86
CA MET A 514 38.89 10.06 -17.19
C MET A 514 40.21 10.58 -17.76
N THR A 515 40.36 10.66 -19.09
CA THR A 515 41.61 11.06 -19.75
C THR A 515 41.35 11.65 -21.13
N GLY A 516 42.06 12.72 -21.49
CA GLY A 516 41.89 13.41 -22.78
C GLY A 516 42.26 12.57 -24.01
N ASP A 517 41.58 12.82 -25.13
CA ASP A 517 41.76 12.14 -26.43
C ASP A 517 43.24 12.03 -26.88
N THR A 518 44.00 13.13 -26.78
CA THR A 518 45.36 13.22 -27.32
C THR A 518 46.32 14.03 -26.44
N ALA A 519 47.62 13.75 -26.58
CA ALA A 519 48.64 14.50 -25.86
C ALA A 519 48.66 15.98 -26.28
N TYR A 520 48.75 16.86 -25.28
CA TYR A 520 48.61 18.32 -25.30
C TYR A 520 47.17 18.87 -25.30
N ASP A 521 46.14 18.04 -25.06
CA ASP A 521 44.77 18.52 -24.88
C ASP A 521 44.51 19.14 -23.49
N TYR A 522 45.33 18.79 -22.48
CA TYR A 522 45.25 19.29 -21.10
C TYR A 522 43.88 19.10 -20.44
N TYR A 523 43.26 17.94 -20.65
CA TYR A 523 42.02 17.53 -20.01
C TYR A 523 42.16 17.50 -18.47
N GLY A 524 41.18 18.02 -17.72
CA GLY A 524 41.33 18.24 -16.28
C GLY A 524 42.28 19.40 -15.98
N TRP A 525 42.26 20.43 -16.84
CA TRP A 525 42.78 21.76 -16.53
C TRP A 525 41.92 22.43 -15.46
N ASP A 526 40.61 22.33 -15.63
CA ASP A 526 39.59 22.79 -14.69
C ASP A 526 38.51 21.72 -14.57
N VAL A 527 37.88 21.64 -13.39
CA VAL A 527 36.85 20.66 -13.04
C VAL A 527 35.80 21.29 -12.11
N ALA A 528 34.54 20.94 -12.28
CA ALA A 528 33.44 21.38 -11.42
C ALA A 528 32.32 20.32 -11.39
N GLY A 529 31.52 20.28 -10.34
CA GLY A 529 30.16 19.74 -10.45
C GLY A 529 29.32 20.60 -11.41
N ALA A 530 28.32 20.01 -12.05
CA ALA A 530 27.38 20.68 -12.96
C ALA A 530 26.01 20.95 -12.32
N GLY A 531 25.70 20.31 -11.18
CA GLY A 531 24.32 20.16 -10.69
C GLY A 531 23.63 18.99 -11.38
N ASP A 532 22.31 19.05 -11.52
CA ASP A 532 21.52 18.12 -12.33
C ASP A 532 20.95 18.85 -13.58
N PRO A 533 21.77 19.07 -14.64
CA PRO A 533 21.36 19.76 -15.86
C PRO A 533 20.52 18.86 -16.79
N ASN A 534 20.45 17.56 -16.50
CA ASN A 534 19.83 16.53 -17.34
C ASN A 534 18.46 16.07 -16.78
N GLY A 535 18.30 16.14 -15.46
CA GLY A 535 17.13 15.86 -14.62
C GLY A 535 16.76 14.38 -14.50
N ASP A 536 17.75 13.48 -14.47
CA ASP A 536 17.55 12.07 -14.13
C ASP A 536 17.68 11.78 -12.62
N GLY A 537 18.26 12.71 -11.85
CA GLY A 537 18.38 12.65 -10.40
C GLY A 537 19.81 12.45 -9.87
N TYR A 538 20.82 12.38 -10.74
CA TYR A 538 22.23 12.27 -10.39
C TYR A 538 22.97 13.60 -10.65
N ALA A 539 24.03 13.90 -9.90
CA ALA A 539 24.88 15.05 -10.19
C ALA A 539 25.85 14.77 -11.35
N ASP A 540 25.85 15.66 -12.35
CA ASP A 540 26.76 15.62 -13.50
C ASP A 540 28.09 16.35 -13.18
N VAL A 541 29.18 16.05 -13.91
CA VAL A 541 30.49 16.73 -13.74
C VAL A 541 31.08 17.31 -15.01
N LEU A 542 31.74 18.47 -14.88
CA LEU A 542 32.37 19.24 -15.94
C LEU A 542 33.88 19.04 -15.95
N VAL A 543 34.47 18.86 -17.13
CA VAL A 543 35.93 18.82 -17.30
C VAL A 543 36.39 19.63 -18.52
N ALA A 544 37.28 20.59 -18.29
CA ALA A 544 37.85 21.45 -19.33
C ALA A 544 39.11 20.84 -19.99
N ALA A 545 39.25 21.05 -21.31
CA ALA A 545 40.40 20.65 -22.12
C ALA A 545 40.89 21.79 -23.07
N PRO A 546 41.46 22.90 -22.53
CA PRO A 546 41.91 24.07 -23.30
C PRO A 546 42.85 23.77 -24.48
N GLY A 547 43.64 22.70 -24.39
CA GLY A 547 44.59 22.30 -25.42
C GLY A 547 43.95 21.65 -26.65
N TYR A 548 42.71 21.17 -26.54
CA TYR A 548 42.04 20.37 -27.57
C TYR A 548 42.05 21.05 -28.94
N GLY A 549 42.15 20.25 -30.00
CA GLY A 549 42.25 20.74 -31.38
C GLY A 549 43.52 21.54 -31.69
N GLY A 550 44.44 21.69 -30.73
CA GLY A 550 45.62 22.57 -30.81
C GLY A 550 45.36 23.99 -30.30
N GLY A 551 44.53 24.13 -29.25
CA GLY A 551 44.08 25.42 -28.71
C GLY A 551 42.78 25.93 -29.33
N ALA A 552 41.88 25.01 -29.67
CA ALA A 552 40.47 25.31 -29.96
C ALA A 552 39.60 25.27 -28.70
N GLY A 553 40.05 24.55 -27.66
CA GLY A 553 39.26 24.24 -26.46
C GLY A 553 38.27 23.09 -26.68
N ARG A 554 37.75 22.60 -25.56
CA ARG A 554 36.57 21.73 -25.44
C ARG A 554 36.18 21.65 -23.95
N VAL A 555 34.89 21.52 -23.68
CA VAL A 555 34.37 21.02 -22.39
C VAL A 555 33.71 19.66 -22.62
N TYR A 556 33.86 18.78 -21.63
CA TYR A 556 33.11 17.54 -21.53
C TYR A 556 32.20 17.66 -20.30
N VAL A 557 30.90 17.48 -20.50
CA VAL A 557 30.00 17.07 -19.42
C VAL A 557 30.07 15.55 -19.35
N HIS A 558 30.06 15.01 -18.14
CA HIS A 558 30.02 13.58 -17.84
C HIS A 558 28.78 13.34 -16.99
N ASP A 559 27.91 12.49 -17.49
CA ASP A 559 26.59 12.30 -16.92
C ASP A 559 26.70 11.38 -15.67
N GLY A 560 26.02 11.75 -14.58
CA GLY A 560 25.99 10.98 -13.32
C GLY A 560 25.35 9.59 -13.47
N HIS A 561 25.55 8.72 -12.48
CA HIS A 561 24.91 7.40 -12.38
C HIS A 561 25.23 6.69 -11.06
N GLU A 562 24.31 5.81 -10.65
CA GLU A 562 24.50 4.79 -9.62
C GLU A 562 25.85 4.04 -9.73
N ALA A 563 26.57 3.95 -8.62
CA ALA A 563 27.95 3.49 -8.57
C ALA A 563 28.05 1.97 -8.43
N TRP A 564 28.98 1.38 -9.19
CA TRP A 564 29.15 -0.06 -9.29
C TRP A 564 30.11 -0.52 -8.19
N VAL A 565 29.61 -0.49 -6.95
CA VAL A 565 30.38 -0.87 -5.77
C VAL A 565 30.29 -2.39 -5.57
N ASP A 566 31.35 -3.06 -6.01
CA ASP A 566 31.73 -4.46 -5.73
C ASP A 566 32.53 -4.47 -4.41
N VAL A 567 31.88 -4.70 -3.26
CA VAL A 567 32.48 -4.52 -1.92
C VAL A 567 33.43 -5.67 -1.56
N ASP A 568 33.15 -6.90 -2.02
CA ASP A 568 33.96 -8.07 -1.67
C ASP A 568 34.91 -8.59 -2.77
N GLY A 569 34.68 -8.23 -4.04
CA GLY A 569 35.55 -8.49 -5.18
C GLY A 569 35.19 -9.70 -6.05
N ASP A 570 33.93 -10.13 -6.07
CA ASP A 570 33.41 -11.20 -6.92
C ASP A 570 33.19 -10.76 -8.39
N GLY A 571 32.67 -9.53 -8.60
CA GLY A 571 32.39 -8.95 -9.92
C GLY A 571 30.93 -8.52 -10.18
N TYR A 572 30.02 -8.65 -9.22
CA TYR A 572 28.70 -7.99 -9.21
C TYR A 572 28.71 -6.77 -8.25
N ASP A 573 27.55 -6.16 -7.98
CA ASP A 573 27.39 -4.91 -7.21
C ASP A 573 26.17 -4.93 -6.29
N THR A 574 26.00 -3.90 -5.45
CA THR A 574 24.91 -3.80 -4.44
C THR A 574 23.47 -3.85 -4.98
N GLU A 575 23.22 -3.73 -6.28
CA GLU A 575 21.88 -3.93 -6.86
C GLU A 575 21.72 -5.34 -7.45
N THR A 576 22.76 -5.86 -8.12
CA THR A 576 22.70 -7.19 -8.75
C THR A 576 22.99 -8.32 -7.76
N ASP A 577 23.81 -8.08 -6.74
CA ASP A 577 24.15 -9.03 -5.68
C ASP A 577 23.25 -8.84 -4.45
N CYS A 578 22.64 -9.93 -4.03
CA CYS A 578 21.69 -9.97 -2.92
C CYS A 578 22.35 -10.02 -1.52
N ASP A 579 23.68 -10.23 -1.42
CA ASP A 579 24.51 -9.88 -0.24
C ASP A 579 25.99 -9.64 -0.65
N ASP A 580 26.26 -8.50 -1.32
CA ASP A 580 27.57 -7.93 -1.74
C ASP A 580 28.69 -7.89 -0.65
N ALA A 581 28.43 -8.40 0.56
CA ALA A 581 29.41 -8.63 1.61
C ALA A 581 29.95 -10.08 1.70
N ASP A 582 29.41 -11.07 0.98
CA ASP A 582 29.90 -12.46 0.95
C ASP A 582 29.71 -13.19 -0.41
N ALA A 583 30.74 -13.07 -1.27
CA ALA A 583 31.12 -13.68 -2.58
C ALA A 583 30.88 -15.19 -2.82
N ALA A 584 29.95 -15.78 -2.08
CA ALA A 584 29.38 -17.11 -2.24
C ALA A 584 27.86 -17.07 -2.51
N ILE A 585 27.24 -15.93 -2.19
CA ILE A 585 25.97 -15.41 -2.72
C ILE A 585 26.38 -14.53 -3.90
N SER A 586 25.84 -14.74 -5.11
CA SER A 586 25.95 -13.82 -6.26
C SER A 586 25.25 -14.36 -7.53
N PRO A 587 24.84 -13.50 -8.49
CA PRO A 587 24.16 -13.91 -9.73
C PRO A 587 24.78 -15.11 -10.46
N GLY A 588 24.04 -16.23 -10.47
CA GLY A 588 24.49 -17.46 -11.13
C GLY A 588 25.63 -18.19 -10.42
N ALA A 589 25.69 -18.07 -9.08
CA ALA A 589 26.46 -18.95 -8.20
C ALA A 589 25.95 -20.41 -8.27
N ALA A 590 25.69 -21.05 -7.12
CA ALA A 590 25.06 -22.35 -7.09
C ALA A 590 24.29 -22.48 -5.79
N GLU A 591 22.97 -22.44 -5.88
CA GLU A 591 22.03 -22.63 -4.78
C GLU A 591 22.31 -23.92 -4.00
N LYS A 592 22.31 -23.84 -2.66
CA LYS A 592 22.66 -24.93 -1.73
C LYS A 592 21.61 -25.05 -0.63
N CYS A 593 21.12 -26.28 -0.42
CA CYS A 593 20.22 -26.55 0.69
C CYS A 593 20.79 -26.14 2.06
N ASP A 594 20.22 -25.10 2.66
CA ASP A 594 20.71 -24.41 3.85
C ASP A 594 19.72 -24.60 5.03
N ALA A 595 19.48 -23.58 5.87
CA ALA A 595 18.48 -23.53 6.95
C ALA A 595 18.15 -22.08 7.38
N ALA A 596 18.47 -21.08 6.54
CA ALA A 596 18.15 -19.67 6.68
C ALA A 596 17.38 -19.13 5.47
N ASP A 597 17.01 -19.99 4.51
CA ASP A 597 16.25 -19.70 3.30
C ASP A 597 16.93 -18.60 2.46
N VAL A 598 18.24 -18.75 2.23
CA VAL A 598 19.07 -17.79 1.48
C VAL A 598 18.99 -18.10 -0.01
N ASP A 599 18.53 -17.14 -0.80
CA ASP A 599 18.72 -17.11 -2.25
C ASP A 599 20.20 -16.80 -2.53
N GLU A 600 20.96 -17.79 -2.99
CA GLU A 600 22.41 -17.67 -3.16
C GLU A 600 22.83 -17.41 -4.62
N ASP A 601 21.96 -17.66 -5.62
CA ASP A 601 22.21 -17.29 -7.02
C ASP A 601 21.41 -16.07 -7.54
N CYS A 602 20.73 -15.38 -6.62
CA CYS A 602 20.00 -14.10 -6.73
C CYS A 602 18.92 -14.10 -7.84
N ASP A 603 18.27 -15.23 -8.03
CA ASP A 603 17.18 -15.46 -9.01
C ASP A 603 15.81 -14.97 -8.50
N GLY A 604 15.68 -14.75 -7.18
CA GLY A 604 14.46 -14.36 -6.48
C GLY A 604 13.73 -15.53 -5.82
N VAL A 605 14.34 -16.72 -5.78
CA VAL A 605 13.75 -17.97 -5.31
C VAL A 605 14.80 -18.79 -4.54
N ALA A 606 14.49 -19.19 -3.30
CA ALA A 606 15.41 -19.91 -2.42
C ALA A 606 15.00 -21.36 -2.14
N ASP A 607 16.00 -22.19 -1.82
CA ASP A 607 15.92 -23.53 -1.21
C ASP A 607 14.89 -24.50 -1.85
N ASP A 608 13.66 -24.55 -1.33
CA ASP A 608 12.63 -25.54 -1.71
C ASP A 608 11.63 -25.05 -2.77
N ASP A 609 11.56 -23.74 -3.03
CA ASP A 609 10.81 -23.20 -4.18
C ASP A 609 11.67 -23.19 -5.46
N ASP A 610 13.00 -23.27 -5.36
CA ASP A 610 13.92 -23.36 -6.52
C ASP A 610 14.16 -24.81 -7.01
N SER A 611 14.48 -24.93 -8.30
CA SER A 611 14.77 -26.16 -9.03
C SER A 611 16.25 -26.39 -9.39
N ALA A 612 17.14 -25.42 -9.19
CA ALA A 612 18.59 -25.57 -9.28
C ALA A 612 19.22 -26.09 -7.96
N ALA A 613 18.58 -25.80 -6.82
CA ALA A 613 18.96 -26.08 -5.44
C ALA A 613 19.70 -27.41 -5.22
N THR A 614 20.94 -27.30 -4.73
CA THR A 614 21.85 -28.44 -4.62
C THR A 614 21.98 -28.94 -3.19
N GLY A 615 21.68 -30.24 -2.99
CA GLY A 615 21.77 -30.90 -1.68
C GLY A 615 20.53 -31.68 -1.28
N THR A 616 19.41 -31.48 -2.00
CA THR A 616 18.07 -31.98 -1.66
C THR A 616 18.03 -33.46 -1.23
N VAL A 617 17.26 -33.73 -0.18
CA VAL A 617 17.15 -35.03 0.48
C VAL A 617 15.77 -35.62 0.29
N SER A 618 15.67 -36.69 -0.50
CA SER A 618 14.35 -37.24 -0.82
C SER A 618 13.60 -37.82 0.39
N ARG A 619 12.32 -37.47 0.52
CA ARG A 619 11.35 -37.94 1.53
C ARG A 619 10.02 -38.35 0.89
N TRP A 620 9.23 -39.08 1.66
CA TRP A 620 7.80 -39.29 1.38
C TRP A 620 7.00 -38.31 2.23
N LEU A 621 5.85 -37.87 1.73
CA LEU A 621 4.87 -37.14 2.54
C LEU A 621 4.20 -38.15 3.50
N ASP A 622 3.77 -37.66 4.65
CA ASP A 622 3.02 -38.34 5.71
C ASP A 622 1.72 -37.52 5.87
N GLU A 623 0.68 -37.85 5.09
CA GLU A 623 -0.53 -37.00 4.99
C GLU A 623 -1.45 -37.14 6.23
N ASP A 624 -1.33 -38.22 7.01
CA ASP A 624 -2.12 -38.48 8.22
C ASP A 624 -1.39 -38.26 9.56
N GLY A 625 -0.06 -38.34 9.58
CA GLY A 625 0.81 -38.01 10.70
C GLY A 625 1.26 -39.18 11.60
N ASP A 626 1.26 -40.43 11.13
CA ASP A 626 1.66 -41.59 11.93
C ASP A 626 3.16 -41.95 11.92
N GLY A 627 3.91 -41.43 10.94
CA GLY A 627 5.35 -41.65 10.77
C GLY A 627 5.75 -42.63 9.67
N TYR A 628 4.78 -43.26 8.99
CA TYR A 628 4.94 -43.83 7.66
C TYR A 628 4.55 -42.81 6.58
N GLY A 629 4.51 -43.24 5.33
CA GLY A 629 4.30 -42.36 4.18
C GLY A 629 4.15 -43.19 2.91
N GLY A 630 3.37 -42.67 1.96
CA GLY A 630 2.91 -43.43 0.81
C GLY A 630 3.95 -43.70 -0.27
N THR A 631 3.47 -44.03 -1.47
CA THR A 631 4.34 -44.53 -2.54
C THR A 631 5.07 -43.45 -3.36
N THR A 632 4.69 -42.17 -3.21
CA THR A 632 5.24 -41.05 -4.01
C THR A 632 6.33 -40.32 -3.25
N LYS A 633 7.47 -40.08 -3.92
CA LYS A 633 8.66 -39.50 -3.29
C LYS A 633 9.03 -38.14 -3.88
N VAL A 634 9.16 -37.13 -3.01
CA VAL A 634 9.67 -35.79 -3.33
C VAL A 634 11.16 -35.67 -2.96
N SER A 635 11.84 -34.67 -3.52
CA SER A 635 13.16 -34.21 -3.08
C SER A 635 13.03 -32.77 -2.64
N LEU A 636 13.49 -32.48 -1.41
CA LEU A 636 13.34 -31.19 -0.74
C LEU A 636 14.64 -30.78 -0.04
N CYS A 637 14.83 -29.49 0.24
CA CYS A 637 15.96 -28.96 1.01
C CYS A 637 15.72 -29.13 2.52
N ASP A 638 14.70 -28.48 3.12
CA ASP A 638 14.23 -28.76 4.48
C ASP A 638 12.88 -29.49 4.48
N PRO A 639 12.87 -30.83 4.30
CA PRO A 639 11.67 -31.61 4.49
C PRO A 639 11.17 -31.50 5.93
N GLY A 640 10.01 -30.86 6.10
CA GLY A 640 9.38 -30.62 7.39
C GLY A 640 8.95 -31.87 8.16
N ALA A 641 8.22 -31.66 9.25
CA ALA A 641 7.86 -32.73 10.19
C ALA A 641 6.92 -33.78 9.56
N GLU A 642 6.17 -33.37 8.53
CA GLU A 642 5.29 -34.15 7.66
C GLU A 642 6.03 -34.92 6.55
N HIS A 643 7.37 -34.94 6.54
CA HIS A 643 8.16 -35.60 5.49
C HIS A 643 9.08 -36.71 6.01
N VAL A 644 8.62 -37.97 5.91
CA VAL A 644 9.21 -39.15 6.55
C VAL A 644 10.26 -39.88 5.71
N THR A 645 11.03 -40.74 6.40
CA THR A 645 12.10 -41.57 5.80
C THR A 645 11.67 -42.99 5.43
N ASN A 646 10.41 -43.39 5.69
CA ASN A 646 9.88 -44.67 5.24
C ASN A 646 8.73 -44.45 4.25
N GLY A 647 8.65 -45.29 3.22
CA GLY A 647 7.73 -45.16 2.10
C GLY A 647 6.98 -46.46 1.82
N ASP A 648 6.63 -47.16 2.89
CA ASP A 648 6.05 -48.51 2.89
C ASP A 648 4.55 -48.48 3.20
N ASP A 649 3.92 -47.29 3.24
CA ASP A 649 2.49 -47.17 3.55
C ASP A 649 1.58 -47.62 2.39
N CYS A 650 0.38 -48.09 2.74
CA CYS A 650 -0.61 -48.59 1.79
C CYS A 650 -1.92 -47.79 1.69
N ASP A 651 -2.22 -46.88 2.64
CA ASP A 651 -3.34 -45.92 2.54
C ASP A 651 -3.07 -44.62 3.35
N ASP A 652 -2.05 -43.86 2.89
CA ASP A 652 -1.50 -42.55 3.34
C ASP A 652 -2.51 -41.46 3.80
N ASP A 653 -3.81 -41.65 3.54
CA ASP A 653 -4.94 -40.84 4.01
C ASP A 653 -5.41 -41.25 5.44
N SER A 654 -4.82 -42.29 6.07
CA SER A 654 -5.42 -43.03 7.19
C SER A 654 -4.43 -43.67 8.19
N SER A 655 -4.12 -42.94 9.27
CA SER A 655 -3.21 -43.22 10.43
C SER A 655 -3.48 -44.48 11.29
N GLY A 656 -4.13 -45.49 10.73
CA GLY A 656 -4.25 -46.85 11.26
C GLY A 656 -3.98 -47.94 10.22
N VAL A 657 -3.53 -47.58 9.00
CA VAL A 657 -3.31 -48.46 7.84
C VAL A 657 -1.83 -48.41 7.46
N HIS A 658 -0.96 -48.90 8.35
CA HIS A 658 0.48 -48.71 8.26
C HIS A 658 1.26 -49.98 8.62
N PRO A 659 2.50 -50.17 8.15
CA PRO A 659 3.32 -51.33 8.49
C PRO A 659 3.41 -51.61 10.00
N GLY A 660 2.83 -52.73 10.42
CA GLY A 660 2.80 -53.15 11.83
C GLY A 660 1.80 -52.40 12.71
N ALA A 661 0.67 -51.95 12.16
CA ALA A 661 -0.55 -51.66 12.91
C ALA A 661 -1.11 -52.94 13.59
N VAL A 662 -2.42 -52.96 13.89
CA VAL A 662 -3.11 -54.16 14.39
C VAL A 662 -4.37 -54.35 13.59
N GLU A 663 -4.40 -55.39 12.75
CA GLU A 663 -5.57 -55.79 11.96
C GLU A 663 -6.83 -55.86 12.83
N ARG A 664 -7.86 -55.19 12.33
CA ARG A 664 -9.17 -55.00 12.95
C ARG A 664 -10.19 -55.79 12.15
N CYS A 665 -11.32 -56.05 12.77
CA CYS A 665 -12.42 -56.71 12.09
C CYS A 665 -13.38 -55.65 11.56
N ASP A 666 -13.55 -55.64 10.23
CA ASP A 666 -14.25 -54.60 9.50
C ASP A 666 -15.02 -55.19 8.29
N ASP A 667 -16.07 -54.51 7.85
CA ASP A 667 -16.93 -54.95 6.75
C ASP A 667 -16.38 -54.56 5.35
N TYR A 668 -15.22 -53.90 5.28
CA TYR A 668 -14.70 -53.30 4.04
C TYR A 668 -13.49 -54.05 3.45
N GLY A 669 -12.71 -54.76 4.27
CA GLY A 669 -11.51 -55.47 3.85
C GLY A 669 -10.33 -54.54 3.60
N VAL A 670 -10.02 -53.70 4.60
CA VAL A 670 -8.76 -52.93 4.66
C VAL A 670 -7.64 -53.85 5.18
N ASP A 671 -6.41 -53.64 4.69
CA ASP A 671 -5.18 -54.39 5.01
C ASP A 671 -4.34 -53.51 5.94
N GLU A 672 -4.66 -53.53 7.24
CA GLU A 672 -4.28 -52.43 8.14
C GLU A 672 -2.81 -52.49 8.58
N ASP A 673 -2.16 -53.66 8.56
CA ASP A 673 -0.71 -53.77 8.77
C ASP A 673 0.15 -53.86 7.49
N CYS A 674 -0.50 -53.70 6.32
CA CYS A 674 0.06 -53.71 4.96
C CYS A 674 0.83 -55.01 4.58
N ASP A 675 0.48 -56.16 5.15
CA ASP A 675 1.06 -57.50 4.90
C ASP A 675 0.48 -58.18 3.63
N GLY A 676 -0.74 -57.81 3.23
CA GLY A 676 -1.46 -58.42 2.10
C GLY A 676 -2.41 -59.56 2.49
N LEU A 677 -2.74 -59.69 3.77
CA LEU A 677 -3.83 -60.50 4.30
C LEU A 677 -5.03 -59.60 4.68
N LEU A 678 -6.14 -60.21 5.11
CA LEU A 678 -7.38 -59.48 5.44
C LEU A 678 -8.23 -60.25 6.46
N ASN A 679 -8.71 -59.58 7.52
CA ASN A 679 -9.78 -60.00 8.42
C ASN A 679 -9.63 -61.47 8.91
N ASP A 680 -10.66 -62.32 8.81
CA ASP A 680 -10.66 -63.76 9.17
C ASP A 680 -9.56 -64.61 8.44
N GLY A 681 -8.87 -64.03 7.46
CA GLY A 681 -7.72 -64.60 6.76
C GLY A 681 -6.35 -64.27 7.37
N ASP A 682 -6.25 -63.20 8.16
CA ASP A 682 -5.02 -62.75 8.84
C ASP A 682 -4.85 -63.41 10.23
N PRO A 683 -3.67 -63.98 10.56
CA PRO A 683 -3.34 -64.44 11.90
C PRO A 683 -2.93 -63.36 12.92
N SER A 684 -2.83 -62.07 12.56
CA SER A 684 -2.52 -60.96 13.48
C SER A 684 -3.75 -60.52 14.30
N VAL A 685 -4.97 -60.57 13.71
CA VAL A 685 -6.27 -60.25 14.34
C VAL A 685 -6.34 -60.67 15.81
N THR A 686 -6.55 -59.70 16.70
CA THR A 686 -6.58 -59.93 18.17
C THR A 686 -7.95 -59.78 18.82
N ALA A 687 -8.95 -59.27 18.11
CA ALA A 687 -10.32 -59.08 18.56
C ALA A 687 -11.31 -59.62 17.53
N THR A 688 -12.44 -60.16 17.99
CA THR A 688 -13.51 -60.70 17.15
C THR A 688 -14.85 -60.35 17.79
N ASP A 689 -15.81 -59.89 17.01
CA ASP A 689 -17.13 -59.52 17.54
C ASP A 689 -17.98 -60.73 17.94
N THR A 690 -19.01 -60.48 18.74
CA THR A 690 -19.87 -61.51 19.31
C THR A 690 -21.28 -61.35 18.76
N TRP A 691 -21.65 -62.28 17.88
CA TRP A 691 -22.93 -62.29 17.18
C TRP A 691 -23.93 -63.19 17.89
N TYR A 692 -25.13 -62.71 18.12
CA TYR A 692 -26.23 -63.32 18.86
C TYR A 692 -27.28 -63.87 17.90
N ARG A 693 -27.84 -65.03 18.22
CA ARG A 693 -28.73 -65.73 17.31
C ARG A 693 -30.09 -65.04 17.28
N ASP A 694 -30.52 -64.75 16.06
CA ASP A 694 -31.84 -64.21 15.69
C ASP A 694 -32.66 -65.38 15.11
N ASP A 695 -33.76 -65.77 15.78
CA ASP A 695 -34.57 -66.95 15.43
C ASP A 695 -35.86 -66.63 14.64
N ASP A 696 -36.34 -65.37 14.63
CA ASP A 696 -37.56 -64.94 13.90
C ASP A 696 -37.34 -63.91 12.78
N GLY A 697 -36.26 -63.12 12.82
CA GLY A 697 -35.79 -62.25 11.75
C GLY A 697 -36.09 -60.75 11.91
N ASP A 698 -36.34 -60.24 13.12
CA ASP A 698 -36.65 -58.81 13.34
C ASP A 698 -35.43 -57.87 13.39
N GLY A 699 -34.26 -58.39 13.80
CA GLY A 699 -33.01 -57.64 13.94
C GLY A 699 -32.41 -57.63 15.36
N PHE A 700 -33.06 -58.24 16.36
CA PHE A 700 -32.50 -58.41 17.70
C PHE A 700 -32.19 -59.89 17.98
N GLY A 701 -30.98 -60.17 18.48
CA GLY A 701 -30.58 -61.53 18.83
C GLY A 701 -30.92 -61.89 20.28
N GLY A 702 -31.28 -63.15 20.50
CA GLY A 702 -31.44 -63.73 21.82
C GLY A 702 -30.13 -64.24 22.44
N SER A 703 -30.26 -64.98 23.55
CA SER A 703 -29.15 -65.34 24.46
C SER A 703 -28.09 -66.34 23.95
N THR A 704 -28.07 -66.69 22.66
CA THR A 704 -27.15 -67.70 22.08
C THR A 704 -26.15 -67.07 21.11
N SER A 705 -24.85 -67.03 21.44
CA SER A 705 -23.87 -66.32 20.60
C SER A 705 -22.67 -67.14 20.10
N VAL A 706 -21.98 -66.57 19.10
CA VAL A 706 -20.74 -67.05 18.48
C VAL A 706 -19.78 -65.87 18.27
N ALA A 707 -18.47 -66.11 18.32
CA ALA A 707 -17.46 -65.09 18.04
C ALA A 707 -16.89 -65.26 16.63
N ALA A 708 -16.92 -64.21 15.83
CA ALA A 708 -16.44 -64.15 14.44
C ALA A 708 -16.29 -62.68 14.00
N CYS A 709 -15.54 -62.41 12.93
CA CYS A 709 -15.42 -61.04 12.40
C CYS A 709 -16.59 -60.69 11.45
N GLU A 710 -16.76 -61.40 10.34
CA GLU A 710 -17.98 -61.25 9.51
C GLU A 710 -19.22 -61.83 10.23
N ARG A 711 -20.37 -61.13 10.14
CA ARG A 711 -21.66 -61.56 10.72
C ARG A 711 -22.11 -62.94 10.19
N PRO A 712 -22.20 -63.99 11.04
CA PRO A 712 -22.67 -65.30 10.62
C PRO A 712 -24.16 -65.28 10.26
N SER A 713 -24.54 -65.93 9.15
CA SER A 713 -25.94 -65.94 8.67
C SER A 713 -26.90 -66.55 9.70
N GLY A 714 -27.91 -65.77 10.12
CA GLY A 714 -28.87 -66.12 11.18
C GLY A 714 -28.41 -65.71 12.60
N TYR A 715 -27.62 -64.64 12.69
CA TYR A 715 -27.18 -63.96 13.90
C TYR A 715 -27.12 -62.45 13.63
N ASP A 716 -27.24 -61.62 14.67
CA ASP A 716 -27.11 -60.17 14.68
C ASP A 716 -26.17 -59.68 15.82
N ASP A 717 -25.85 -58.38 15.94
CA ASP A 717 -24.94 -57.88 17.00
C ASP A 717 -25.65 -57.52 18.31
N VAL A 718 -26.94 -57.21 18.25
CA VAL A 718 -27.75 -56.87 19.43
C VAL A 718 -28.18 -58.15 20.17
N SER A 719 -28.22 -58.08 21.51
CA SER A 719 -28.46 -59.23 22.41
C SER A 719 -29.63 -59.06 23.37
N THR A 720 -30.50 -58.10 23.07
CA THR A 720 -31.46 -57.50 24.02
C THR A 720 -32.90 -57.93 23.79
N ASP A 721 -33.14 -58.88 22.90
CA ASP A 721 -34.46 -59.46 22.71
C ASP A 721 -34.93 -60.22 23.96
N CYS A 722 -36.11 -59.86 24.48
CA CYS A 722 -36.73 -60.54 25.62
C CYS A 722 -37.58 -61.76 25.22
N ASN A 723 -37.90 -61.94 23.93
CA ASN A 723 -38.71 -63.02 23.37
C ASN A 723 -38.37 -63.41 21.89
N ASP A 724 -37.09 -63.72 21.61
CA ASP A 724 -36.45 -64.32 20.39
C ASP A 724 -37.24 -65.50 19.76
N ALA A 725 -38.41 -65.17 19.21
CA ALA A 725 -39.50 -66.04 18.73
C ALA A 725 -40.80 -65.28 18.31
N ASP A 726 -41.00 -64.01 18.70
CA ASP A 726 -42.18 -63.19 18.34
C ASP A 726 -41.79 -61.74 17.93
N PRO A 727 -41.70 -61.43 16.62
CA PRO A 727 -41.06 -60.20 16.07
C PRO A 727 -41.87 -58.89 16.24
N ASP A 728 -42.88 -58.91 17.12
CA ASP A 728 -43.62 -57.74 17.59
C ASP A 728 -43.17 -57.30 19.01
N VAL A 729 -42.29 -58.05 19.68
CA VAL A 729 -41.80 -57.80 21.06
C VAL A 729 -40.27 -57.67 21.07
N ASN A 730 -39.74 -56.45 20.98
CA ASN A 730 -38.31 -56.17 20.93
C ASN A 730 -38.00 -54.70 21.32
N PRO A 731 -36.75 -54.33 21.68
CA PRO A 731 -36.40 -52.97 22.10
C PRO A 731 -36.51 -51.82 21.07
N ALA A 732 -37.17 -52.04 19.92
CA ALA A 732 -37.61 -51.00 18.99
C ALA A 732 -39.13 -51.07 18.67
N ALA A 733 -39.88 -51.89 19.41
CA ALA A 733 -41.34 -51.86 19.46
C ALA A 733 -41.83 -50.51 20.06
N ASN A 734 -43.14 -50.38 20.26
CA ASN A 734 -43.76 -49.18 20.82
C ASN A 734 -44.93 -49.64 21.68
N GLU A 735 -44.80 -49.51 22.99
CA GLU A 735 -45.79 -49.91 24.01
C GLU A 735 -47.25 -49.46 23.69
N ARG A 736 -48.22 -50.36 23.91
CA ARG A 736 -49.63 -50.20 23.52
C ARG A 736 -50.54 -50.47 24.71
N CYS A 737 -51.62 -49.68 24.86
CA CYS A 737 -52.67 -50.03 25.82
C CYS A 737 -53.31 -51.38 25.43
N ASP A 738 -53.13 -52.41 26.25
CA ASP A 738 -53.46 -53.82 25.98
C ASP A 738 -54.31 -54.46 27.10
N ASP A 739 -54.88 -55.64 26.87
CA ASP A 739 -55.68 -56.40 27.86
C ASP A 739 -54.79 -57.26 28.81
N GLY A 740 -53.45 -57.14 28.73
CA GLY A 740 -52.51 -58.19 29.14
C GLY A 740 -51.21 -57.80 29.86
N ASP A 741 -50.93 -56.52 30.13
CA ASP A 741 -49.70 -56.03 30.77
C ASP A 741 -48.40 -56.50 30.04
N VAL A 742 -48.34 -56.36 28.70
CA VAL A 742 -47.21 -56.86 27.88
C VAL A 742 -46.19 -55.77 27.59
N ASP A 743 -45.07 -55.80 28.33
CA ASP A 743 -43.81 -55.10 28.06
C ASP A 743 -43.31 -55.38 26.63
N GLU A 744 -43.72 -54.55 25.65
CA GLU A 744 -43.48 -54.79 24.22
C GLU A 744 -42.08 -54.33 23.77
N ASP A 745 -41.50 -53.29 24.39
CA ASP A 745 -40.13 -52.81 24.11
C ASP A 745 -39.05 -53.24 25.12
N CYS A 746 -39.37 -54.25 25.95
CA CYS A 746 -38.44 -54.94 26.87
C CYS A 746 -37.72 -54.02 27.88
N ASP A 747 -38.29 -52.84 28.18
CA ASP A 747 -37.80 -51.85 29.15
C ASP A 747 -37.99 -52.34 30.60
N GLY A 748 -39.06 -53.12 30.85
CA GLY A 748 -39.46 -53.60 32.17
C GLY A 748 -40.68 -52.91 32.78
N THR A 749 -41.36 -52.05 32.01
CA THR A 749 -42.64 -51.40 32.35
C THR A 749 -43.73 -51.81 31.33
N ALA A 750 -45.00 -51.47 31.58
CA ALA A 750 -46.11 -51.74 30.66
C ALA A 750 -47.34 -50.84 30.93
N ASP A 751 -48.21 -50.65 29.93
CA ASP A 751 -49.54 -49.99 30.05
C ASP A 751 -49.49 -48.64 30.82
N ASP A 752 -50.44 -48.34 31.72
CA ASP A 752 -50.49 -47.10 32.52
C ASP A 752 -49.33 -46.95 33.55
N ALA A 753 -48.44 -47.95 33.68
CA ALA A 753 -47.20 -47.79 34.42
C ALA A 753 -46.06 -47.23 33.53
N ASP A 754 -46.17 -47.35 32.21
CA ASP A 754 -45.18 -46.91 31.23
C ASP A 754 -45.41 -45.46 30.74
N PRO A 755 -44.36 -44.62 30.56
CA PRO A 755 -44.51 -43.23 30.10
C PRO A 755 -44.82 -43.03 28.61
N ASP A 756 -44.51 -44.00 27.75
CA ASP A 756 -44.57 -43.91 26.28
C ASP A 756 -45.76 -44.70 25.67
N ALA A 757 -46.46 -45.51 26.48
CA ALA A 757 -47.65 -46.30 26.17
C ALA A 757 -48.75 -45.55 25.37
N ARG A 758 -49.33 -46.24 24.38
CA ARG A 758 -50.24 -45.62 23.40
C ARG A 758 -51.59 -46.31 23.26
N GLY A 759 -52.66 -45.55 23.55
CA GLY A 759 -54.05 -45.97 23.34
C GLY A 759 -55.08 -45.24 24.21
N GLN A 760 -54.60 -44.54 25.24
CA GLN A 760 -55.37 -43.91 26.33
C GLN A 760 -56.71 -43.26 25.95
N SER A 761 -57.76 -43.64 26.69
CA SER A 761 -59.10 -43.05 26.66
C SER A 761 -59.17 -41.75 27.47
N THR A 762 -60.34 -41.11 27.55
CA THR A 762 -60.53 -39.83 28.27
C THR A 762 -61.72 -39.95 29.22
N PHE A 763 -61.50 -39.54 30.46
CA PHE A 763 -62.47 -39.61 31.57
C PHE A 763 -62.59 -38.23 32.25
N TYR A 764 -63.67 -38.05 33.03
CA TYR A 764 -64.09 -36.81 33.69
C TYR A 764 -64.11 -36.98 35.22
N ALA A 765 -63.73 -35.95 35.98
CA ALA A 765 -63.69 -36.00 37.45
C ALA A 765 -65.08 -35.78 38.10
N ASP A 766 -65.29 -36.38 39.28
CA ASP A 766 -66.42 -36.21 40.20
C ASP A 766 -65.82 -35.59 41.49
N ASP A 767 -65.77 -34.26 41.55
CA ASP A 767 -64.82 -33.53 42.43
C ASP A 767 -65.40 -33.23 43.82
N ASP A 768 -66.73 -33.14 43.96
CA ASP A 768 -67.42 -33.10 45.26
C ASP A 768 -67.86 -34.48 45.81
N GLY A 769 -68.01 -35.48 44.94
CA GLY A 769 -68.28 -36.88 45.29
C GLY A 769 -69.76 -37.28 45.40
N ASP A 770 -70.68 -36.56 44.77
CA ASP A 770 -72.10 -36.94 44.64
C ASP A 770 -72.32 -38.15 43.69
N GLY A 771 -71.49 -38.27 42.63
CA GLY A 771 -71.58 -39.31 41.59
C GLY A 771 -71.89 -38.83 40.16
N PHE A 772 -72.02 -37.53 39.91
CA PHE A 772 -72.13 -36.91 38.58
C PHE A 772 -70.86 -36.11 38.24
N PRO A 773 -70.05 -36.53 37.24
CA PRO A 773 -68.83 -35.80 36.89
C PRO A 773 -69.06 -34.40 36.31
N GLY A 774 -68.18 -33.45 36.62
CA GLY A 774 -68.05 -32.16 35.96
C GLY A 774 -67.18 -32.18 34.69
N ASP A 775 -66.59 -31.04 34.30
CA ASP A 775 -65.88 -30.87 33.02
C ASP A 775 -64.34 -31.03 33.07
N ASP A 776 -63.76 -31.25 34.25
CA ASP A 776 -62.32 -31.47 34.41
C ASP A 776 -61.91 -32.89 33.92
N THR A 777 -60.84 -33.00 33.13
CA THR A 777 -60.58 -34.18 32.27
C THR A 777 -59.16 -34.75 32.34
N GLY A 778 -59.06 -36.08 32.23
CA GLY A 778 -57.81 -36.85 32.30
C GLY A 778 -57.74 -37.97 31.25
N LYS A 779 -56.54 -38.53 31.05
CA LYS A 779 -56.28 -39.62 30.08
C LYS A 779 -55.46 -40.76 30.68
N TYR A 780 -55.92 -41.98 30.43
CA TYR A 780 -55.43 -43.23 31.01
C TYR A 780 -55.79 -44.39 30.07
N CYS A 781 -55.07 -45.52 30.10
CA CYS A 781 -55.53 -46.75 29.44
C CYS A 781 -56.80 -47.27 30.15
N ASP A 782 -56.79 -47.31 31.48
CA ASP A 782 -57.90 -47.76 32.34
C ASP A 782 -58.48 -46.62 33.22
N ALA A 783 -59.76 -46.71 33.59
CA ALA A 783 -60.45 -45.62 34.32
C ALA A 783 -60.02 -45.52 35.80
N PRO A 784 -59.58 -44.35 36.31
CA PRO A 784 -59.27 -44.19 37.74
C PRO A 784 -60.51 -44.20 38.65
N ASP A 785 -60.34 -44.64 39.90
CA ASP A 785 -61.37 -44.51 40.94
C ASP A 785 -61.77 -43.02 41.12
N GLY A 786 -63.07 -42.70 41.01
CA GLY A 786 -63.61 -41.34 41.11
C GLY A 786 -63.69 -40.57 39.79
N TRP A 787 -63.63 -41.28 38.65
CA TRP A 787 -63.77 -40.68 37.31
C TRP A 787 -64.86 -41.40 36.49
N GLY A 788 -65.53 -40.68 35.58
CA GLY A 788 -66.62 -41.17 34.73
C GLY A 788 -66.47 -40.85 33.24
N ASP A 789 -67.40 -41.36 32.43
CA ASP A 789 -67.31 -41.34 30.95
C ASP A 789 -67.82 -40.03 30.29
N ALA A 790 -68.48 -39.15 31.02
CA ALA A 790 -69.08 -37.92 30.48
C ALA A 790 -69.31 -36.86 31.58
N PRO A 791 -69.27 -35.56 31.23
CA PRO A 791 -69.67 -34.47 32.11
C PRO A 791 -71.19 -34.41 32.16
N THR A 792 -71.76 -34.40 33.35
CA THR A 792 -73.22 -34.38 33.58
C THR A 792 -73.67 -33.37 34.60
N ASP A 793 -72.79 -32.88 35.47
CA ASP A 793 -73.14 -31.89 36.48
C ASP A 793 -73.19 -30.45 35.94
N CYS A 794 -73.80 -29.52 36.70
CA CYS A 794 -73.84 -28.09 36.36
C CYS A 794 -73.07 -27.18 37.34
N ASP A 795 -72.74 -27.62 38.55
CA ASP A 795 -71.73 -27.00 39.44
C ASP A 795 -71.07 -28.08 40.35
N ASP A 796 -70.10 -28.82 39.78
CA ASP A 796 -69.25 -29.91 40.35
C ASP A 796 -68.41 -29.50 41.60
N ALA A 797 -68.83 -28.45 42.29
CA ALA A 797 -68.33 -27.97 43.57
C ALA A 797 -69.42 -27.90 44.67
N ASP A 798 -70.69 -28.14 44.36
CA ASP A 798 -71.79 -28.23 45.32
C ASP A 798 -72.74 -29.43 45.04
N ALA A 799 -72.58 -30.49 45.84
CA ALA A 799 -73.29 -31.77 45.83
C ALA A 799 -74.81 -31.71 46.13
N ASN A 800 -75.44 -30.58 45.82
CA ASN A 800 -76.88 -30.33 45.84
C ASN A 800 -77.37 -29.79 44.47
N ALA A 801 -76.48 -29.37 43.56
CA ALA A 801 -76.75 -28.73 42.28
C ALA A 801 -76.61 -29.70 41.09
N TYR A 802 -77.28 -30.85 41.16
CA TYR A 802 -77.11 -31.98 40.23
C TYR A 802 -78.42 -32.31 39.46
N PRO A 803 -78.35 -32.98 38.28
CA PRO A 803 -79.51 -33.30 37.45
C PRO A 803 -80.66 -34.04 38.18
N GLY A 804 -81.72 -33.30 38.53
CA GLY A 804 -82.88 -33.81 39.26
C GLY A 804 -82.77 -33.77 40.80
N ALA A 805 -82.13 -32.74 41.36
CA ALA A 805 -82.24 -32.32 42.76
C ALA A 805 -83.67 -31.83 43.14
N THR A 806 -83.82 -30.71 43.88
CA THR A 806 -85.14 -30.14 44.25
C THR A 806 -85.05 -28.66 44.54
N GLU A 807 -85.51 -27.87 43.58
CA GLU A 807 -85.57 -26.40 43.57
C GLU A 807 -86.23 -25.76 44.82
N VAL A 808 -85.54 -24.81 45.45
CA VAL A 808 -86.01 -24.03 46.62
C VAL A 808 -85.95 -22.52 46.39
N CYS A 809 -86.92 -21.76 46.94
CA CYS A 809 -86.84 -20.29 46.87
C CYS A 809 -85.62 -19.78 47.66
N ASP A 810 -84.69 -19.10 47.01
CA ASP A 810 -83.40 -18.64 47.57
C ASP A 810 -83.20 -17.11 47.46
N ASP A 811 -82.02 -16.59 47.83
CA ASP A 811 -81.59 -15.19 47.66
C ASP A 811 -80.62 -15.04 46.44
N ALA A 812 -80.34 -16.13 45.69
CA ALA A 812 -79.23 -16.21 44.74
C ALA A 812 -79.54 -16.69 43.30
N ASP A 813 -80.79 -17.04 42.94
CA ASP A 813 -81.18 -17.51 41.59
C ASP A 813 -80.34 -18.72 41.07
N VAL A 814 -80.22 -19.79 41.88
CA VAL A 814 -79.47 -21.02 41.53
C VAL A 814 -80.40 -22.07 40.89
N ASP A 815 -79.97 -22.67 39.77
CA ASP A 815 -80.66 -23.75 39.04
C ASP A 815 -80.21 -25.10 39.62
N GLU A 816 -80.91 -25.59 40.64
CA GLU A 816 -80.41 -26.66 41.50
C GLU A 816 -80.62 -28.05 40.90
N ASP A 817 -81.64 -28.24 40.04
CA ASP A 817 -81.92 -29.52 39.37
C ASP A 817 -81.37 -29.61 37.92
N CYS A 818 -80.60 -28.59 37.50
CA CYS A 818 -79.93 -28.42 36.21
C CYS A 818 -80.86 -28.48 34.98
N ASP A 819 -82.14 -28.08 35.10
CA ASP A 819 -83.14 -28.02 34.02
C ASP A 819 -82.95 -26.80 33.10
N GLY A 820 -82.40 -25.69 33.63
CA GLY A 820 -82.22 -24.43 32.92
C GLY A 820 -83.10 -23.28 33.40
N ALA A 821 -83.70 -23.39 34.59
CA ALA A 821 -84.57 -22.38 35.20
C ALA A 821 -84.44 -22.40 36.73
N ALA A 822 -84.42 -21.22 37.35
CA ALA A 822 -84.26 -21.05 38.80
C ALA A 822 -85.42 -20.24 39.43
N ASP A 823 -85.67 -20.43 40.72
CA ASP A 823 -86.50 -19.57 41.58
C ASP A 823 -87.90 -19.29 40.97
N ASP A 824 -88.41 -18.04 40.97
CA ASP A 824 -89.71 -17.64 40.40
C ASP A 824 -89.79 -17.82 38.85
N ALA A 825 -88.72 -18.27 38.18
CA ALA A 825 -88.76 -18.67 36.76
C ALA A 825 -89.12 -20.15 36.56
N ASP A 826 -88.91 -21.01 37.57
CA ASP A 826 -89.42 -22.38 37.58
C ASP A 826 -90.83 -22.48 38.21
N GLY A 827 -91.61 -23.47 37.78
CA GLY A 827 -92.94 -23.80 38.29
C GLY A 827 -92.97 -24.91 39.36
N THR A 828 -91.83 -25.42 39.81
CA THR A 828 -91.69 -26.45 40.85
C THR A 828 -91.03 -25.94 42.13
N ALA A 829 -90.23 -24.87 42.04
CA ALA A 829 -89.60 -24.13 43.14
C ALA A 829 -90.44 -24.03 44.43
N THR A 830 -89.81 -24.27 45.58
CA THR A 830 -90.51 -24.39 46.88
C THR A 830 -90.05 -23.37 47.93
N GLY A 831 -90.97 -22.51 48.39
CA GLY A 831 -90.71 -21.55 49.48
C GLY A 831 -91.57 -20.28 49.51
N GLN A 832 -92.31 -20.01 48.43
CA GLN A 832 -93.06 -18.78 48.13
C GLN A 832 -93.88 -18.19 49.29
N SER A 833 -93.91 -16.85 49.36
CA SER A 833 -94.61 -16.03 50.36
C SER A 833 -95.81 -15.27 49.77
N THR A 834 -96.82 -15.00 50.61
CA THR A 834 -98.05 -14.29 50.20
C THR A 834 -97.92 -12.77 50.34
N TRP A 835 -98.17 -12.04 49.25
CA TRP A 835 -98.14 -10.58 49.14
C TRP A 835 -99.54 -10.03 48.82
N PHE A 836 -99.86 -8.81 49.26
CA PHE A 836 -101.20 -8.17 49.16
C PHE A 836 -101.13 -6.86 48.37
N ALA A 837 -102.20 -6.54 47.63
CA ALA A 837 -102.22 -5.34 46.77
C ALA A 837 -102.22 -4.03 47.58
N ASP A 838 -101.46 -3.06 47.07
CA ASP A 838 -101.48 -1.63 47.39
C ASP A 838 -101.72 -0.91 46.04
N ALA A 839 -102.98 -0.60 45.72
CA ALA A 839 -103.37 -0.24 44.35
C ALA A 839 -103.20 1.24 43.99
N ASP A 840 -103.02 2.13 44.97
CA ASP A 840 -102.77 3.57 44.76
C ASP A 840 -101.42 4.08 45.30
N GLY A 841 -100.72 3.30 46.14
CA GLY A 841 -99.32 3.48 46.51
C GLY A 841 -99.10 4.21 47.83
N ASP A 842 -99.92 3.97 48.85
CA ASP A 842 -99.89 4.66 50.16
C ASP A 842 -99.24 3.86 51.31
N GLU A 843 -98.79 2.62 51.03
CA GLU A 843 -98.23 1.62 51.96
C GLU A 843 -99.25 0.90 52.89
N TRP A 844 -100.56 1.13 52.74
CA TRP A 844 -101.62 0.26 53.28
C TRP A 844 -102.12 -0.73 52.20
N THR A 845 -103.00 -1.69 52.57
CA THR A 845 -103.37 -2.81 51.65
C THR A 845 -104.80 -3.33 51.84
N ASP A 846 -105.42 -3.81 50.74
CA ASP A 846 -106.83 -4.21 50.67
C ASP A 846 -107.19 -5.52 51.43
N PHE A 847 -106.19 -6.33 51.83
CA PHE A 847 -106.32 -7.67 52.43
C PHE A 847 -107.21 -8.69 51.65
N THR A 848 -107.69 -8.39 50.46
CA THR A 848 -108.59 -9.26 49.66
C THR A 848 -108.04 -9.67 48.30
N THR A 849 -107.00 -8.99 47.83
CA THR A 849 -106.28 -9.21 46.58
C THR A 849 -104.84 -9.59 46.92
N SER A 850 -104.47 -10.85 46.70
CA SER A 850 -103.17 -11.39 47.08
C SER A 850 -102.60 -12.40 46.08
N VAL A 851 -101.28 -12.61 46.14
CA VAL A 851 -100.50 -13.50 45.26
C VAL A 851 -99.39 -14.17 46.05
N ASP A 852 -99.04 -15.41 45.71
CA ASP A 852 -97.89 -16.14 46.26
C ASP A 852 -96.73 -16.09 45.23
N ALA A 853 -95.51 -15.76 45.66
CA ALA A 853 -94.27 -15.70 44.86
C ALA A 853 -93.03 -15.74 45.79
N CYS A 854 -91.82 -16.04 45.29
CA CYS A 854 -90.60 -15.95 46.12
C CYS A 854 -90.34 -14.45 46.48
N GLU A 855 -90.31 -13.56 45.49
CA GLU A 855 -90.18 -12.10 45.67
C GLU A 855 -91.52 -11.32 45.58
N PRO A 856 -91.62 -10.10 46.14
CA PRO A 856 -92.84 -9.27 46.09
C PRO A 856 -93.16 -8.72 44.68
N PRO A 857 -94.30 -9.08 44.05
CA PRO A 857 -94.65 -8.56 42.73
C PRO A 857 -95.00 -7.07 42.76
N ALA A 858 -94.64 -6.32 41.70
CA ALA A 858 -94.86 -4.88 41.64
C ALA A 858 -96.34 -4.47 41.82
N GLY A 859 -96.61 -3.61 42.80
CA GLY A 859 -97.97 -3.25 43.24
C GLY A 859 -98.54 -4.12 44.36
N TYR A 860 -97.72 -5.01 44.94
CA TYR A 860 -98.04 -5.79 46.12
C TYR A 860 -96.97 -5.56 47.20
N LEU A 861 -97.42 -5.49 48.46
CA LEU A 861 -96.60 -5.35 49.66
C LEU A 861 -96.91 -6.48 50.66
N ALA A 862 -96.13 -6.56 51.74
CA ALA A 862 -96.53 -7.36 52.89
C ALA A 862 -97.77 -6.74 53.55
N ALA A 863 -98.64 -7.56 54.13
CA ALA A 863 -99.89 -7.07 54.75
C ALA A 863 -99.63 -5.94 55.76
N SER A 864 -100.32 -4.81 55.56
CA SER A 864 -100.33 -3.65 56.45
C SER A 864 -100.89 -3.98 57.86
N ALA A 865 -100.79 -3.03 58.80
CA ALA A 865 -101.17 -3.28 60.19
C ALA A 865 -102.68 -3.29 60.43
N GLU A 866 -103.41 -2.43 59.71
CA GLU A 866 -104.88 -2.33 59.67
C GLU A 866 -105.30 -2.18 58.19
N HIS A 867 -106.58 -2.38 57.89
CA HIS A 867 -107.10 -2.44 56.52
C HIS A 867 -107.47 -1.03 56.02
N ASP A 868 -107.02 -0.68 54.82
CA ASP A 868 -107.53 0.51 54.11
C ASP A 868 -109.03 0.34 53.80
N CYS A 869 -109.80 1.42 53.95
CA CYS A 869 -111.23 1.44 53.65
C CYS A 869 -111.60 1.89 52.22
N ASP A 870 -110.68 2.43 51.40
CA ASP A 870 -110.90 2.70 49.95
C ASP A 870 -109.57 2.72 49.13
N ASP A 871 -108.97 1.53 48.93
CA ASP A 871 -107.71 1.15 48.20
C ASP A 871 -107.69 1.60 46.72
N GLY A 872 -107.83 2.90 46.50
CA GLY A 872 -108.00 3.60 45.23
C GLY A 872 -108.10 5.12 45.38
N ASP A 873 -108.11 5.65 46.60
CA ASP A 873 -107.85 7.06 46.94
C ASP A 873 -106.98 7.17 48.21
N ALA A 874 -105.64 7.17 48.02
CA ALA A 874 -104.53 7.43 48.96
C ALA A 874 -104.61 8.72 49.82
N THR A 875 -105.80 9.29 49.98
CA THR A 875 -106.15 10.31 50.97
C THR A 875 -107.16 9.81 52.02
N VAL A 876 -107.63 8.56 51.88
CA VAL A 876 -108.51 7.83 52.79
C VAL A 876 -107.75 6.60 53.28
N HIS A 877 -107.26 6.62 54.52
CA HIS A 877 -106.51 5.51 55.12
C HIS A 877 -106.46 5.69 56.66
N PRO A 878 -106.19 4.66 57.48
CA PRO A 878 -106.32 4.74 58.95
C PRO A 878 -105.43 5.75 59.71
N GLU A 879 -104.46 6.41 59.05
CA GLU A 879 -103.67 7.52 59.62
C GLU A 879 -103.89 8.88 58.91
N ALA A 880 -104.94 9.00 58.08
CA ALA A 880 -105.30 10.24 57.38
C ALA A 880 -105.75 11.36 58.34
N THR A 881 -106.32 12.44 57.81
CA THR A 881 -106.88 13.52 58.63
C THR A 881 -108.19 14.05 58.06
N ASP A 882 -109.27 13.84 58.80
CA ASP A 882 -110.63 14.36 58.61
C ASP A 882 -110.64 15.78 57.98
N THR A 883 -111.24 15.89 56.79
CA THR A 883 -111.28 17.10 55.95
C THR A 883 -112.51 17.98 56.20
N THR A 884 -113.08 17.88 57.40
CA THR A 884 -113.69 19.02 58.09
C THR A 884 -114.97 19.61 57.47
N GLY A 885 -115.90 18.80 57.01
CA GLY A 885 -117.28 19.18 56.69
C GLY A 885 -117.67 18.95 55.23
N ASP A 886 -116.97 18.08 54.51
CA ASP A 886 -117.33 17.63 53.16
C ASP A 886 -118.20 16.35 53.14
N GLY A 887 -118.21 15.60 54.25
CA GLY A 887 -118.99 14.37 54.44
C GLY A 887 -118.29 13.08 54.02
N VAL A 888 -116.97 13.09 53.87
CA VAL A 888 -116.13 11.89 53.72
C VAL A 888 -115.36 11.64 55.04
N ASP A 889 -115.10 10.38 55.32
CA ASP A 889 -114.55 9.83 56.56
C ASP A 889 -113.13 9.32 56.25
N GLN A 890 -112.14 10.23 56.22
CA GLN A 890 -110.82 9.92 55.66
C GLN A 890 -109.97 8.99 56.55
N ASP A 891 -110.08 9.08 57.88
CA ASP A 891 -109.29 8.26 58.82
C ASP A 891 -109.98 6.95 59.20
N CYS A 892 -111.03 6.55 58.46
CA CYS A 892 -111.83 5.34 58.65
C CYS A 892 -112.43 5.18 60.08
N ASP A 893 -112.52 6.26 60.87
CA ASP A 893 -113.04 6.32 62.25
C ASP A 893 -114.58 6.17 62.31
N GLY A 894 -115.27 6.72 61.30
CA GLY A 894 -116.72 6.82 61.23
C GLY A 894 -117.29 8.25 61.27
N SER A 895 -116.50 9.33 61.09
CA SER A 895 -116.99 10.72 61.28
C SER A 895 -116.28 11.87 60.49
N ASP A 896 -116.63 13.15 60.75
CA ASP A 896 -116.29 14.37 59.94
C ASP A 896 -116.43 15.73 60.75
N ALA A 897 -115.63 16.78 60.44
CA ALA A 897 -115.41 18.01 61.29
C ALA A 897 -115.82 19.46 60.77
N ALA A 898 -114.90 20.47 60.65
CA ALA A 898 -115.07 22.00 60.57
C ALA A 898 -113.87 22.90 60.00
N ALA A 899 -113.98 23.59 58.82
CA ALA A 899 -112.96 23.80 57.70
C ALA A 899 -112.00 25.05 57.42
N ALA A 900 -111.11 24.89 56.36
CA ALA A 900 -110.03 25.78 55.75
C ALA A 900 -109.65 25.58 54.18
N PRO A 901 -108.65 26.27 53.50
CA PRO A 901 -108.43 26.30 51.99
C PRO A 901 -106.98 26.31 51.26
N PRO A 902 -106.82 26.07 49.90
CA PRO A 902 -105.57 25.94 49.02
C PRO A 902 -105.24 27.08 47.94
N PRO A 903 -104.15 27.18 47.07
CA PRO A 903 -103.67 26.38 45.84
C PRO A 903 -102.08 26.34 45.57
N SER A 904 -101.29 26.28 44.43
CA SER A 904 -101.22 26.39 42.89
C SER A 904 -99.72 26.17 42.34
N GLU A 905 -99.15 25.97 41.08
CA GLU A 905 -99.43 25.64 39.61
C GLU A 905 -98.10 25.54 38.66
N GLY A 906 -97.98 24.68 37.58
CA GLY A 906 -97.05 24.75 36.33
C GLY A 906 -95.84 23.71 36.11
N ALA A 907 -95.07 23.45 34.98
CA ALA A 907 -95.06 23.59 33.45
C ALA A 907 -93.81 22.90 32.65
N PRO A 908 -93.76 22.60 31.29
CA PRO A 908 -92.79 21.66 30.54
C PRO A 908 -92.15 21.99 29.07
N GLU A 909 -91.58 21.00 28.28
CA GLU A 909 -91.17 20.88 26.77
C GLU A 909 -89.63 20.96 26.27
N GLU A 910 -89.01 20.48 25.12
CA GLU A 910 -89.02 19.31 24.10
C GLU A 910 -87.75 19.27 23.06
N THR A 911 -87.53 18.32 22.06
CA THR A 911 -86.18 17.87 21.43
C THR A 911 -85.85 17.55 19.84
N PRO A 912 -85.47 16.33 19.24
CA PRO A 912 -84.29 16.12 18.24
C PRO A 912 -84.32 15.11 16.96
N ALA A 913 -83.31 15.04 15.98
CA ALA A 913 -82.94 13.90 14.98
C ALA A 913 -81.78 14.12 13.86
N ALA A 914 -81.25 13.09 13.10
CA ALA A 914 -79.94 13.11 12.29
C ALA A 914 -79.67 12.22 10.97
N ALA A 915 -78.40 12.16 10.43
CA ALA A 915 -77.79 11.38 9.25
C ALA A 915 -76.21 11.61 9.06
N CYS A 916 -75.29 11.03 8.22
CA CYS A 916 -74.98 9.79 7.38
C CYS A 916 -73.49 9.83 6.75
N ALA A 917 -72.87 8.77 6.11
CA ALA A 917 -71.41 8.69 5.64
C ALA A 917 -70.99 7.70 4.45
N ALA A 918 -69.70 7.62 3.96
CA ALA A 918 -69.18 6.72 2.84
C ALA A 918 -67.63 6.36 2.68
N ALA A 919 -67.29 5.11 2.25
CA ALA A 919 -66.04 4.50 1.59
C ALA A 919 -64.57 4.69 2.15
N SER A 920 -63.78 3.71 2.71
CA SER A 920 -63.14 2.42 2.22
C SER A 920 -61.86 2.56 1.32
N GLY A 921 -60.73 1.80 1.34
CA GLY A 921 -60.15 0.57 2.00
C GLY A 921 -59.33 -0.28 0.95
N ALA A 922 -58.25 -1.11 1.12
CA ALA A 922 -57.31 -1.64 2.17
C ALA A 922 -55.82 -1.68 1.61
N ALA A 923 -54.81 -2.59 1.76
CA ALA A 923 -54.53 -3.96 2.31
C ALA A 923 -52.97 -4.23 2.50
N ASN A 924 -52.44 -5.48 2.71
CA ASN A 924 -51.09 -5.82 3.28
C ASN A 924 -50.17 -6.88 2.56
N GLY A 925 -48.83 -6.82 2.81
CA GLY A 925 -47.82 -7.94 2.83
C GLY A 925 -46.99 -8.28 1.56
N TRP A 926 -45.75 -8.84 1.55
CA TRP A 926 -44.64 -9.13 2.53
C TRP A 926 -43.32 -9.50 1.74
N VAL A 927 -42.14 -9.67 2.42
CA VAL A 927 -40.89 -10.43 2.01
C VAL A 927 -39.63 -9.74 1.37
N LEU A 928 -38.46 -9.89 2.08
CA LEU A 928 -36.99 -10.00 1.78
C LEU A 928 -36.13 -9.18 0.74
N ALA A 929 -35.03 -8.60 1.29
CA ALA A 929 -33.58 -8.77 0.99
C ALA A 929 -32.74 -8.11 -0.16
N ALA A 930 -31.61 -7.48 0.27
CA ALA A 930 -30.20 -7.53 -0.21
C ALA A 930 -29.61 -6.63 -1.36
N LEU A 931 -28.33 -6.26 -1.16
CA LEU A 931 -27.31 -5.65 -2.08
C LEU A 931 -27.61 -4.24 -2.65
N GLY A 932 -26.64 -3.38 -3.03
CA GLY A 932 -25.16 -3.42 -3.03
C GLY A 932 -24.55 -2.03 -3.41
N LEU A 933 -23.22 -1.90 -3.47
CA LEU A 933 -22.47 -0.63 -3.75
C LEU A 933 -22.79 0.05 -5.11
N ALA A 934 -22.75 1.40 -5.19
CA ALA A 934 -22.04 2.18 -6.24
C ALA A 934 -22.19 3.74 -6.19
N ALA A 935 -21.08 4.42 -5.88
CA ALA A 935 -20.39 5.51 -6.61
C ALA A 935 -21.08 6.66 -7.43
N ARG A 936 -20.32 7.78 -7.50
CA ARG A 936 -20.06 8.74 -8.63
C ARG A 936 -20.90 10.02 -8.84
N ARG A 937 -20.12 11.12 -9.02
CA ARG A 937 -20.35 12.35 -9.85
C ARG A 937 -21.31 13.41 -9.24
N ARG A 938 -21.25 14.71 -9.61
CA ARG A 938 -20.70 15.33 -10.86
C ARG A 938 -20.19 16.77 -10.68
N SER A 939 -19.37 17.21 -11.64
CA SER A 939 -18.67 18.50 -11.74
C SER A 939 -19.54 19.76 -11.99
N ARG A 940 -18.91 20.94 -11.92
CA ARG A 940 -19.21 22.09 -12.79
C ARG A 940 -17.94 22.71 -13.37
N ARG A 941 -18.10 23.31 -14.56
CA ARG A 941 -17.05 24.01 -15.32
C ARG A 941 -16.86 25.43 -14.79
N ARG A 942 -15.65 25.96 -14.93
CA ARG A 942 -15.48 27.04 -15.91
C ARG A 942 -14.19 26.88 -16.69
#